data_AF-A0A218UUT7-F1
#
_entry.id   AF-A0A218UUT7-F1
#
_cell.length_a   1.000
_cell.length_b   1.000
_cell.length_c   1.000
_cell.angle_alpha   90.00
_cell.angle_beta   90.00
_cell.angle_gamma   90.00
#
_symmetry.space_group_name_H-M   'P 1'
#
loop_
_entity.id
_entity.type
_entity.pdbx_description
1 polymer ?
#
loop_
_entity_poly.entity_id
_entity_poly.type
_entity_poly.pdbx_seq_one_letter_code
_entity_poly.pdbx_strand_id
1 'polypeptide(L)'
;MSLPRSSTRWVSNFFSYETTKSVVVKSWVVGVVNRGVQLLILAYFIGWVFLHEKAYQVRDTAIESSVVTKVKGVGRYAGQVMDTADYVTPPQGTSVFVVVTKQIRTEDQAQGVCPESEAAFHCSADRDCRELSPATSNGVLTGRCVPYNTTLRTCEIQGWCPPEVDTVDVPVMLEAENFTLLIKNSVRFPLFGFEKTNLPPPGSGVELGRCRFHPQLQPLCPILRLGDVARLAGQDFPALAATGGVLGIKIGWVCDLDRAWERCLPRYSFTRLDSLARTPAPGYNFRHARYYRWPDGSQRRTLIKAFGIRFDVLVYGSAGKFGIVPTLINTVAAFTSIGVGTVLCDIILLNFLKGAEHYKARKFEERHSPQCDNNPLCDPPAASAGMEEATDAYTYGFDNDTDCEYAEWGPSLALLPTIYLLVFLLGTTGNGLVLWTVFKGGRDRRRSADTFIANLAVADLTFVVTLPLWAAYAWLGYHWPFGTAACKVSSYLVFVNMYASVFCLTGLSFDRYLAIVRPLATAKLRSRVSGLVATVALWLLAALLALPALVLRRAAALGGDTKITCYMDYGDLAAQGTEGAWEVGLGLSSTALGFVAPFAVMLTCYFFIARTVATHFRRERAEGPRKRKRLLTIITVLVAAFGGCWLPFHLVKTLYVLMDLEVLPWSCALHTFLNNLHPYCTGIAYINSCLNPFLYAFFDPRFRHACAALLCCRTPGPGPERSASYSSGHSHPPGGKGGPGPGGKLDPATQETLFRS
;
A
#
# COMPACT_ATOMS: atom_id res chain seq x y z
N MET A 1 44.86 34.80 -10.02
CA MET A 1 43.53 35.31 -10.42
C MET A 1 42.60 35.14 -9.22
N SER A 2 42.35 36.21 -8.46
CA SER A 2 41.62 36.17 -7.19
C SER A 2 40.12 36.05 -7.43
N LEU A 3 39.55 34.86 -7.16
CA LEU A 3 38.10 34.66 -7.15
C LEU A 3 37.45 35.44 -5.99
N PRO A 4 36.24 35.97 -6.17
CA PRO A 4 35.58 36.82 -5.18
C PRO A 4 35.21 36.01 -3.92
N ARG A 5 35.49 36.58 -2.73
CA ARG A 5 35.18 36.05 -1.38
C ARG A 5 33.71 35.65 -1.14
N SER A 6 32.81 35.85 -2.11
CA SER A 6 31.38 35.52 -2.00
C SER A 6 31.04 34.06 -2.34
N SER A 7 31.81 33.38 -3.19
CA SER A 7 31.51 32.00 -3.60
C SER A 7 31.87 30.96 -2.52
N THR A 8 32.93 31.21 -1.74
CA THR A 8 33.38 30.35 -0.64
C THR A 8 32.43 30.33 0.55
N ARG A 9 31.73 31.44 0.84
CA ARG A 9 30.70 31.52 1.89
C ARG A 9 29.46 30.68 1.59
N TRP A 10 29.13 30.50 0.31
CA TRP A 10 27.93 29.75 -0.10
C TRP A 10 28.10 28.25 0.13
N VAL A 11 29.29 27.72 -0.16
CA VAL A 11 29.61 26.30 0.07
C VAL A 11 29.70 25.98 1.56
N SER A 12 30.29 26.87 2.38
CA SER A 12 30.34 26.67 3.84
C SER A 12 28.96 26.73 4.50
N ASN A 13 28.07 27.58 4.01
CA ASN A 13 26.68 27.65 4.48
C ASN A 13 25.82 26.48 3.97
N PHE A 14 26.18 25.86 2.85
CA PHE A 14 25.44 24.69 2.34
C PHE A 14 25.67 23.43 3.18
N PHE A 15 26.84 23.31 3.81
CA PHE A 15 27.21 22.21 4.71
C PHE A 15 27.12 22.55 6.20
N SER A 16 26.46 23.65 6.57
CA SER A 16 26.24 23.97 8.00
C SER A 16 25.07 23.16 8.56
N TYR A 17 25.34 22.40 9.64
CA TYR A 17 24.30 21.74 10.43
C TYR A 17 24.01 22.58 11.67
N GLU A 18 22.78 23.08 11.78
CA GLU A 18 22.31 23.77 12.97
C GLU A 18 21.74 22.79 13.98
N THR A 19 22.21 22.89 15.22
CA THR A 19 21.67 22.13 16.35
C THR A 19 21.40 23.09 17.50
N THR A 20 20.32 22.86 18.23
CA THR A 20 19.96 23.71 19.37
C THR A 20 20.92 23.43 20.53
N LYS A 21 21.51 24.49 21.10
CA LYS A 21 22.21 24.37 22.37
C LYS A 21 21.19 23.98 23.45
N SER A 22 21.45 22.90 24.17
CA SER A 22 20.53 22.37 25.18
C SER A 22 21.15 22.41 26.57
N VAL A 23 20.32 22.68 27.58
CA VAL A 23 20.73 22.65 29.00
C VAL A 23 20.41 21.27 29.57
N VAL A 24 21.45 20.53 29.96
CA VAL A 24 21.28 19.19 30.55
C VAL A 24 21.13 19.30 32.06
N VAL A 25 19.88 19.18 32.55
CA VAL A 25 19.56 19.23 33.98
C VAL A 25 19.65 17.84 34.61
N LYS A 26 20.49 17.69 35.64
CA LYS A 26 20.72 16.41 36.36
C LYS A 26 19.90 16.29 37.66
N SER A 27 18.66 16.79 37.66
CA SER A 27 17.76 16.67 38.82
C SER A 27 16.99 15.34 38.78
N TRP A 28 17.05 14.57 39.87
CA TRP A 28 16.33 13.29 39.97
C TRP A 28 14.80 13.46 39.87
N VAL A 29 14.25 14.48 40.53
CA VAL A 29 12.79 14.75 40.53
C VAL A 29 12.28 15.03 39.11
N VAL A 30 12.95 15.92 38.37
CA VAL A 30 12.57 16.25 36.99
C VAL A 30 12.86 15.09 36.05
N GLY A 31 13.95 14.34 36.28
CA GLY A 31 14.26 13.13 35.54
C GLY A 31 13.16 12.06 35.66
N VAL A 32 12.68 11.78 36.88
CA VAL A 32 11.60 10.82 37.13
C VAL A 32 10.29 11.30 36.49
N VAL A 33 9.92 12.58 36.67
CA VAL A 33 8.71 13.14 36.05
C VAL A 33 8.77 13.06 34.53
N ASN A 34 9.89 13.47 33.91
CA ASN A 34 10.07 13.42 32.46
C ASN A 34 9.96 11.98 31.94
N ARG A 35 10.66 11.03 32.56
CA ARG A 35 10.59 9.61 32.15
C ARG A 35 9.20 9.01 32.39
N GLY A 36 8.51 9.40 33.46
CA GLY A 36 7.13 8.99 33.73
C GLY A 36 6.14 9.47 32.66
N VAL A 37 6.22 10.74 32.28
CA VAL A 37 5.39 11.32 31.20
C VAL A 37 5.70 10.64 29.85
N GLN A 38 6.98 10.43 29.53
CA GLN A 38 7.37 9.70 28.31
C GLN A 38 6.81 8.28 28.29
N LEU A 39 6.89 7.56 29.41
CA LEU A 39 6.35 6.20 29.54
C LEU A 39 4.82 6.19 29.37
N LEU A 40 4.11 7.17 29.92
CA LEU A 40 2.66 7.28 29.77
C LEU A 40 2.25 7.55 28.32
N ILE A 41 2.97 8.44 27.63
CA ILE A 41 2.75 8.70 26.20
C ILE A 41 3.01 7.42 25.39
N LEU A 42 4.13 6.73 25.63
CA LEU A 42 4.45 5.47 24.95
C LEU A 42 3.40 4.39 25.22
N ALA A 43 2.95 4.24 26.46
CA ALA A 43 1.90 3.30 26.84
C ALA A 43 0.57 3.62 26.14
N TYR A 44 0.20 4.90 26.03
CA TYR A 44 -0.97 5.33 25.26
C TYR A 44 -0.84 4.97 23.78
N PHE A 45 0.28 5.29 23.14
CA PHE A 45 0.46 4.94 21.73
C PHE A 45 0.45 3.43 21.49
N ILE A 46 1.20 2.66 22.30
CA ILE A 46 1.26 1.21 22.13
C ILE A 46 -0.11 0.57 22.44
N GLY A 47 -0.71 0.89 23.59
CA GLY A 47 -1.95 0.28 24.04
C GLY A 47 -3.19 0.76 23.28
N TRP A 48 -3.38 2.06 23.17
CA TRP A 48 -4.57 2.63 22.54
C TRP A 48 -4.42 2.72 21.01
N VAL A 49 -3.41 3.43 20.53
CA VAL A 49 -3.29 3.73 19.08
C VAL A 49 -2.93 2.47 18.27
N PHE A 50 -1.93 1.71 18.73
CA PHE A 50 -1.49 0.51 18.02
C PHE A 50 -2.37 -0.69 18.34
N LEU A 51 -2.63 -1.05 19.59
CA LEU A 51 -3.35 -2.29 19.90
C LEU A 51 -4.88 -2.18 19.85
N HIS A 52 -5.48 -1.13 20.43
CA HIS A 52 -6.94 -0.95 20.45
C HIS A 52 -7.47 -0.47 19.09
N GLU A 53 -6.97 0.66 18.60
CA GLU A 53 -7.41 1.26 17.33
C GLU A 53 -6.87 0.53 16.10
N LYS A 54 -5.80 -0.27 16.25
CA LYS A 54 -5.11 -0.98 15.16
C LYS A 54 -4.60 -0.04 14.07
N ALA A 55 -4.01 1.09 14.46
CA ALA A 55 -3.49 2.08 13.52
C ALA A 55 -2.33 1.56 12.64
N TYR A 56 -1.78 0.37 12.91
CA TYR A 56 -0.83 -0.33 12.04
C TYR A 56 -1.50 -1.00 10.82
N GLN A 57 -2.83 -1.07 10.77
CA GLN A 57 -3.57 -1.68 9.67
C GLN A 57 -4.04 -0.62 8.68
N VAL A 58 -4.02 -0.99 7.39
CA VAL A 58 -4.84 -0.31 6.39
C VAL A 58 -6.27 -0.82 6.55
N ARG A 59 -7.25 0.08 6.47
CA ARG A 59 -8.67 -0.27 6.54
C ARG A 59 -9.37 -0.09 5.20
N ASP A 60 -10.19 -1.06 4.84
CA ASP A 60 -11.12 -1.01 3.71
C ASP A 60 -12.55 -0.98 4.25
N THR A 61 -13.26 0.11 4.00
CA THR A 61 -14.68 0.29 4.32
C THR A 61 -15.58 0.17 3.09
N ALA A 62 -14.99 0.10 1.89
CA ALA A 62 -15.72 -0.02 0.63
C ALA A 62 -16.08 -1.48 0.35
N ILE A 63 -16.92 -2.04 1.22
CA ILE A 63 -17.37 -3.43 1.10
C ILE A 63 -18.28 -3.59 -0.12
N GLU A 64 -17.94 -4.52 -1.01
CA GLU A 64 -18.82 -5.02 -2.05
C GLU A 64 -19.66 -6.16 -1.44
N SER A 65 -20.99 -6.06 -1.52
CA SER A 65 -21.90 -7.05 -0.93
C SER A 65 -22.95 -7.49 -1.95
N SER A 66 -23.24 -8.79 -1.96
CA SER A 66 -24.36 -9.39 -2.68
C SER A 66 -25.23 -10.16 -1.70
N VAL A 67 -26.55 -9.94 -1.78
CA VAL A 67 -27.54 -10.59 -0.92
C VAL A 67 -28.57 -11.27 -1.80
N VAL A 68 -28.84 -12.53 -1.49
CA VAL A 68 -29.94 -13.30 -2.08
C VAL A 68 -30.78 -13.90 -0.95
N THR A 69 -32.08 -13.68 -1.01
CA THR A 69 -33.03 -14.13 0.01
C THR A 69 -33.98 -15.17 -0.55
N LYS A 70 -34.40 -16.11 0.29
CA LYS A 70 -35.45 -17.07 -0.06
C LYS A 70 -36.31 -17.36 1.16
N VAL A 71 -37.57 -16.98 1.09
CA VAL A 71 -38.57 -17.33 2.10
C VAL A 71 -39.17 -18.70 1.77
N LYS A 72 -39.50 -19.47 2.80
CA LYS A 72 -40.25 -20.73 2.70
C LYS A 72 -41.27 -20.82 3.82
N GLY A 73 -42.47 -21.23 3.45
CA GLY A 73 -43.61 -21.37 4.34
C GLY A 73 -44.86 -21.63 3.53
N VAL A 74 -45.89 -22.17 4.18
CA VAL A 74 -47.23 -22.31 3.62
C VAL A 74 -48.19 -21.89 4.72
N GLY A 75 -49.12 -21.01 4.40
CA GLY A 75 -50.13 -20.52 5.34
C GLY A 75 -51.53 -20.71 4.77
N ARG A 76 -52.55 -20.58 5.63
CA ARG A 76 -53.94 -20.59 5.19
C ARG A 76 -54.53 -19.21 5.43
N TYR A 77 -55.12 -18.61 4.40
CA TYR A 77 -55.70 -17.28 4.46
C TYR A 77 -57.01 -17.24 3.67
N ALA A 78 -58.09 -16.77 4.29
CA ALA A 78 -59.42 -16.66 3.66
C ALA A 78 -59.88 -17.95 2.94
N GLY A 79 -59.64 -19.12 3.55
CA GLY A 79 -60.00 -20.43 2.99
C GLY A 79 -59.08 -20.95 1.89
N GLN A 80 -58.08 -20.18 1.46
CA GLN A 80 -57.08 -20.56 0.45
C GLN A 80 -55.74 -20.90 1.09
N VAL A 81 -54.98 -21.78 0.44
CA VAL A 81 -53.59 -22.05 0.80
C VAL A 81 -52.71 -21.03 0.08
N MET A 82 -51.85 -20.35 0.83
CA MET A 82 -50.95 -19.32 0.33
C MET A 82 -49.52 -19.86 0.35
N ASP A 83 -48.82 -19.75 -0.77
CA ASP A 83 -47.40 -20.10 -0.87
C ASP A 83 -46.51 -18.88 -1.08
N THR A 84 -45.21 -19.12 -1.24
CA THR A 84 -44.21 -18.06 -1.39
C THR A 84 -44.48 -17.13 -2.58
N ALA A 85 -45.10 -17.61 -3.66
CA ALA A 85 -45.44 -16.79 -4.82
C ALA A 85 -46.64 -15.86 -4.55
N ASP A 86 -47.48 -16.19 -3.56
CA ASP A 86 -48.64 -15.38 -3.20
C ASP A 86 -48.29 -14.26 -2.22
N TYR A 87 -47.52 -14.58 -1.18
CA TYR A 87 -47.30 -13.66 -0.06
C TYR A 87 -45.95 -12.94 -0.08
N VAL A 88 -44.98 -13.33 -0.93
CA VAL A 88 -43.69 -12.63 -1.03
C VAL A 88 -43.69 -11.66 -2.21
N THR A 89 -43.39 -10.38 -1.92
CA THR A 89 -43.24 -9.38 -2.97
C THR A 89 -42.12 -8.38 -2.68
N PRO A 90 -41.29 -7.99 -3.67
CA PRO A 90 -41.25 -8.57 -5.00
C PRO A 90 -40.47 -9.92 -4.98
N PRO A 91 -40.71 -10.86 -5.93
CA PRO A 91 -40.29 -12.26 -5.80
C PRO A 91 -38.81 -12.54 -6.16
N GLN A 92 -38.04 -11.54 -6.62
CA GLN A 92 -36.67 -11.73 -7.14
C GLN A 92 -35.65 -12.14 -6.06
N GLY A 93 -36.02 -12.10 -4.78
CA GLY A 93 -35.13 -12.52 -3.68
C GLY A 93 -33.97 -11.56 -3.43
N THR A 94 -34.24 -10.26 -3.50
CA THR A 94 -33.23 -9.20 -3.25
C THR A 94 -32.98 -8.98 -1.76
N SER A 95 -32.20 -7.95 -1.41
CA SER A 95 -32.03 -7.50 -0.02
C SER A 95 -33.31 -6.91 0.59
N VAL A 96 -34.31 -6.56 -0.22
CA VAL A 96 -35.60 -6.03 0.24
C VAL A 96 -36.72 -6.90 -0.28
N PHE A 97 -37.58 -7.35 0.62
CA PHE A 97 -38.78 -8.13 0.29
C PHE A 97 -39.83 -7.95 1.39
N VAL A 98 -41.08 -8.20 1.05
CA VAL A 98 -42.23 -8.10 1.95
C VAL A 98 -42.85 -9.48 2.09
N VAL A 99 -43.22 -9.85 3.30
CA VAL A 99 -44.10 -10.98 3.58
C VAL A 99 -45.47 -10.42 3.95
N VAL A 100 -46.44 -10.62 3.05
CA VAL A 100 -47.84 -10.20 3.25
C VAL A 100 -48.45 -11.07 4.34
N THR A 101 -48.99 -10.42 5.37
CA THR A 101 -49.58 -11.08 6.56
C THR A 101 -51.08 -10.85 6.65
N LYS A 102 -51.59 -9.78 6.03
CA LYS A 102 -53.02 -9.44 5.99
C LYS A 102 -53.32 -8.81 4.62
N GLN A 103 -54.48 -9.13 4.04
CA GLN A 103 -54.91 -8.56 2.75
C GLN A 103 -56.42 -8.31 2.71
N ILE A 104 -56.80 -7.13 2.23
CA ILE A 104 -58.18 -6.78 1.86
C ILE A 104 -58.29 -6.91 0.34
N ARG A 105 -59.24 -7.73 -0.12
CA ARG A 105 -59.43 -8.02 -1.55
C ARG A 105 -60.77 -7.43 -2.00
N THR A 106 -60.74 -6.65 -3.08
CA THR A 106 -61.92 -6.19 -3.79
C THR A 106 -61.91 -6.86 -5.16
N GLU A 107 -62.67 -7.97 -5.25
CA GLU A 107 -62.76 -8.80 -6.44
C GLU A 107 -63.63 -8.13 -7.52
N ASP A 108 -63.42 -8.51 -8.78
CA ASP A 108 -64.28 -8.16 -9.92
C ASP A 108 -64.53 -6.68 -10.16
N GLN A 109 -63.56 -5.81 -9.82
CA GLN A 109 -63.66 -4.40 -10.17
C GLN A 109 -63.70 -4.22 -11.69
N ALA A 110 -64.66 -3.43 -12.17
CA ALA A 110 -64.78 -3.01 -13.57
C ALA A 110 -64.78 -1.48 -13.67
N GLN A 111 -64.39 -0.94 -14.82
CA GLN A 111 -64.51 0.50 -15.09
C GLN A 111 -65.98 0.89 -15.22
N GLY A 112 -66.43 1.84 -14.41
CA GLY A 112 -67.83 2.26 -14.37
C GLY A 112 -68.07 3.42 -13.41
N VAL A 113 -69.33 3.55 -13.00
CA VAL A 113 -69.81 4.59 -12.08
C VAL A 113 -70.47 3.91 -10.87
N CYS A 114 -70.13 4.32 -9.66
CA CYS A 114 -70.63 3.74 -8.42
C CYS A 114 -70.53 4.72 -7.23
N PRO A 115 -71.32 4.54 -6.16
CA PRO A 115 -71.12 5.27 -4.90
C PRO A 115 -69.79 4.95 -4.23
N GLU A 116 -69.17 5.95 -3.59
CA GLU A 116 -68.01 5.73 -2.71
C GLU A 116 -68.34 4.92 -1.46
N SER A 117 -67.35 4.21 -0.92
CA SER A 117 -67.47 3.36 0.26
C SER A 117 -67.03 4.05 1.56
N GLU A 118 -66.15 5.05 1.49
CA GLU A 118 -65.57 5.70 2.66
C GLU A 118 -66.53 6.71 3.30
N ALA A 119 -66.62 6.70 4.63
CA ALA A 119 -67.52 7.56 5.39
C ALA A 119 -67.24 9.07 5.20
N ALA A 120 -66.01 9.44 4.80
CA ALA A 120 -65.62 10.81 4.50
C ALA A 120 -66.38 11.42 3.30
N PHE A 121 -66.98 10.59 2.44
CA PHE A 121 -67.74 11.02 1.26
C PHE A 121 -69.26 10.92 1.46
N HIS A 122 -69.74 10.90 2.71
CA HIS A 122 -71.17 11.02 3.00
C HIS A 122 -71.70 12.36 2.48
N CYS A 123 -72.77 12.30 1.70
CA CYS A 123 -73.46 13.45 1.16
C CYS A 123 -74.96 13.40 1.48
N SER A 124 -75.57 14.58 1.64
CA SER A 124 -77.03 14.71 1.69
C SER A 124 -77.58 15.27 0.37
N ALA A 125 -76.78 16.06 -0.36
CA ALA A 125 -77.15 16.63 -1.64
C ALA A 125 -75.96 16.63 -2.63
N ASP A 126 -76.27 16.74 -3.93
CA ASP A 126 -75.28 16.74 -5.03
C ASP A 126 -74.22 17.85 -4.89
N ARG A 127 -74.56 18.98 -4.24
CA ARG A 127 -73.62 20.09 -4.01
C ARG A 127 -72.44 19.68 -3.13
N ASP A 128 -72.67 18.80 -2.16
CA ASP A 128 -71.65 18.38 -1.20
C ASP A 128 -70.50 17.66 -1.93
N CYS A 129 -70.82 16.97 -3.03
CA CYS A 129 -69.89 16.24 -3.88
C CYS A 129 -69.10 17.10 -4.87
N ARG A 130 -69.46 18.38 -5.03
CA ARG A 130 -68.75 19.33 -5.91
C ARG A 130 -67.69 20.13 -5.17
N GLU A 131 -67.82 20.24 -3.86
CA GLU A 131 -66.91 20.98 -2.97
C GLU A 131 -65.76 20.10 -2.43
N LEU A 132 -65.88 18.77 -2.56
CA LEU A 132 -64.89 17.79 -2.11
C LEU A 132 -63.70 17.69 -3.08
N SER A 133 -62.48 17.58 -2.52
CA SER A 133 -61.25 17.41 -3.31
C SER A 133 -61.16 15.99 -3.90
N PRO A 134 -60.85 15.82 -5.19
CA PRO A 134 -60.68 14.49 -5.81
C PRO A 134 -59.48 13.69 -5.27
N ALA A 135 -58.55 14.34 -4.56
CA ALA A 135 -57.25 13.76 -4.23
C ALA A 135 -57.30 12.59 -3.23
N THR A 136 -58.39 12.43 -2.48
CA THR A 136 -58.56 11.37 -1.47
C THR A 136 -59.56 10.30 -1.87
N SER A 137 -60.18 10.41 -3.05
CA SER A 137 -61.23 9.51 -3.55
C SER A 137 -60.62 8.34 -4.35
N ASN A 138 -61.31 7.18 -4.37
CA ASN A 138 -60.97 6.03 -5.19
C ASN A 138 -61.21 6.24 -6.70
N GLY A 139 -61.91 7.33 -7.07
CA GLY A 139 -62.21 7.71 -8.45
C GLY A 139 -62.51 9.20 -8.62
N VAL A 140 -62.92 9.60 -9.83
CA VAL A 140 -63.29 10.99 -10.12
C VAL A 140 -64.74 11.22 -9.69
N LEU A 141 -64.98 12.20 -8.82
CA LEU A 141 -66.33 12.55 -8.37
C LEU A 141 -67.19 13.05 -9.55
N THR A 142 -68.37 12.45 -9.75
CA THR A 142 -69.32 12.89 -10.80
C THR A 142 -70.11 14.13 -10.37
N GLY A 143 -70.09 14.45 -9.08
CA GLY A 143 -70.86 15.54 -8.48
C GLY A 143 -72.31 15.18 -8.16
N ARG A 144 -72.66 13.88 -8.17
CA ARG A 144 -73.98 13.36 -7.76
C ARG A 144 -73.89 12.66 -6.41
N CYS A 145 -74.92 12.80 -5.59
CA CYS A 145 -75.07 12.10 -4.32
C CYS A 145 -76.02 10.91 -4.48
N VAL A 146 -75.53 9.68 -4.36
CA VAL A 146 -76.30 8.45 -4.64
C VAL A 146 -76.35 7.54 -3.41
N PRO A 147 -77.40 6.72 -3.23
CA PRO A 147 -77.48 5.79 -2.10
C PRO A 147 -76.42 4.69 -2.23
N TYR A 148 -75.56 4.54 -1.21
CA TYR A 148 -74.63 3.42 -1.07
C TYR A 148 -75.33 2.19 -0.47
N ASN A 149 -76.15 2.41 0.57
CA ASN A 149 -77.05 1.41 1.14
C ASN A 149 -78.40 2.08 1.49
N THR A 150 -79.31 1.34 2.14
CA THR A 150 -80.64 1.87 2.51
C THR A 150 -80.60 3.04 3.49
N THR A 151 -79.51 3.21 4.23
CA THR A 151 -79.33 4.20 5.31
C THR A 151 -78.30 5.29 5.02
N LEU A 152 -77.39 5.06 4.06
CA LEU A 152 -76.21 5.88 3.80
C LEU A 152 -76.15 6.27 2.33
N ARG A 153 -75.94 7.57 2.08
CA ARG A 153 -75.70 8.13 0.76
C ARG A 153 -74.27 8.64 0.67
N THR A 154 -73.61 8.38 -0.44
CA THR A 154 -72.23 8.82 -0.67
C THR A 154 -72.10 9.42 -2.07
N CYS A 155 -71.03 10.19 -2.26
CA CYS A 155 -70.75 10.77 -3.56
C CYS A 155 -70.45 9.69 -4.60
N GLU A 156 -71.02 9.86 -5.79
CA GLU A 156 -70.81 8.98 -6.92
C GLU A 156 -69.45 9.27 -7.58
N ILE A 157 -68.71 8.21 -7.89
CA ILE A 157 -67.40 8.27 -8.53
C ILE A 157 -67.40 7.50 -9.84
N GLN A 158 -66.60 7.98 -10.79
CA GLN A 158 -66.24 7.28 -12.00
C GLN A 158 -64.83 6.68 -11.84
N GLY A 159 -64.73 5.36 -11.98
CA GLY A 159 -63.47 4.63 -11.77
C GLY A 159 -63.68 3.12 -11.67
N TRP A 160 -62.88 2.47 -10.82
CA TRP A 160 -62.96 1.03 -10.58
C TRP A 160 -64.05 0.70 -9.55
N CYS A 161 -65.11 0.06 -10.00
CA CYS A 161 -66.32 -0.23 -9.23
C CYS A 161 -66.48 -1.74 -9.00
N PRO A 162 -66.88 -2.19 -7.80
CA PRO A 162 -67.13 -1.39 -6.59
C PRO A 162 -65.82 -0.86 -5.96
N PRO A 163 -65.84 0.28 -5.22
CA PRO A 163 -64.66 0.80 -4.53
C PRO A 163 -64.23 -0.11 -3.37
N GLU A 164 -62.99 0.07 -2.91
CA GLU A 164 -62.44 -0.69 -1.78
C GLU A 164 -63.14 -0.33 -0.48
N VAL A 165 -63.46 -1.32 0.36
CA VAL A 165 -64.02 -1.08 1.71
C VAL A 165 -62.94 -1.35 2.76
N ASP A 166 -62.34 -0.30 3.31
CA ASP A 166 -61.22 -0.41 4.25
C ASP A 166 -61.65 -0.73 5.70
N THR A 167 -62.96 -0.75 5.97
CA THR A 167 -63.53 -1.03 7.30
C THR A 167 -63.75 -2.53 7.56
N VAL A 168 -63.50 -3.39 6.56
CA VAL A 168 -63.68 -4.84 6.72
C VAL A 168 -62.59 -5.39 7.63
N ASP A 169 -62.99 -5.98 8.76
CA ASP A 169 -62.06 -6.72 9.60
C ASP A 169 -61.71 -8.05 8.94
N VAL A 170 -60.44 -8.20 8.56
CA VAL A 170 -59.91 -9.40 7.91
C VAL A 170 -58.84 -10.02 8.81
N PRO A 171 -58.81 -11.37 8.95
CA PRO A 171 -57.89 -12.04 9.85
C PRO A 171 -56.44 -11.88 9.38
N VAL A 172 -55.49 -12.17 10.28
CA VAL A 172 -54.05 -12.17 9.99
C VAL A 172 -53.58 -13.61 9.77
N MET A 173 -52.68 -13.83 8.81
CA MET A 173 -52.02 -15.12 8.57
C MET A 173 -50.97 -15.40 9.66
N LEU A 174 -51.40 -15.93 10.81
CA LEU A 174 -50.52 -16.19 11.95
C LEU A 174 -49.46 -17.27 11.66
N GLU A 175 -49.71 -18.16 10.71
CA GLU A 175 -48.73 -19.16 10.25
C GLU A 175 -47.45 -18.52 9.71
N ALA A 176 -47.51 -17.26 9.27
CA ALA A 176 -46.36 -16.49 8.82
C ALA A 176 -45.25 -16.37 9.88
N GLU A 177 -45.60 -16.45 11.16
CA GLU A 177 -44.62 -16.44 12.26
C GLU A 177 -43.61 -17.60 12.13
N ASN A 178 -44.07 -18.74 11.61
CA ASN A 178 -43.29 -19.97 11.45
C ASN A 178 -42.55 -20.05 10.11
N PHE A 179 -42.69 -19.05 9.24
CA PHE A 179 -41.97 -19.05 7.98
C PHE A 179 -40.47 -18.89 8.21
N THR A 180 -39.70 -19.41 7.26
CA THR A 180 -38.25 -19.45 7.32
C THR A 180 -37.65 -18.61 6.21
N LEU A 181 -36.63 -17.84 6.55
CA LEU A 181 -35.88 -16.96 5.66
C LEU A 181 -34.45 -17.47 5.57
N LEU A 182 -34.04 -17.90 4.38
CA LEU A 182 -32.63 -18.15 4.07
C LEU A 182 -32.01 -16.88 3.52
N ILE A 183 -30.90 -16.44 4.12
CA ILE A 183 -30.09 -15.32 3.61
C ILE A 183 -28.75 -15.85 3.13
N LYS A 184 -28.46 -15.71 1.83
CA LYS A 184 -27.14 -15.91 1.26
C LYS A 184 -26.49 -14.55 1.08
N ASN A 185 -25.42 -14.29 1.80
CA ASN A 185 -24.64 -13.07 1.70
C ASN A 185 -23.20 -13.40 1.33
N SER A 186 -22.72 -12.74 0.27
CA SER A 186 -21.33 -12.77 -0.17
C SER A 186 -20.75 -11.38 -0.06
N VAL A 187 -19.57 -11.27 0.56
CA VAL A 187 -18.87 -10.00 0.75
C VAL A 187 -17.47 -10.05 0.18
N ARG A 188 -17.01 -8.89 -0.28
CA ARG A 188 -15.70 -8.69 -0.86
C ARG A 188 -15.10 -7.37 -0.40
N PHE A 189 -13.85 -7.43 0.06
CA PHE A 189 -13.04 -6.26 0.37
C PHE A 189 -11.99 -6.09 -0.74
N PRO A 190 -12.28 -5.23 -1.74
CA PRO A 190 -11.50 -5.16 -2.98
C PRO A 190 -10.05 -4.71 -2.75
N LEU A 191 -9.78 -3.89 -1.72
CA LEU A 191 -8.42 -3.43 -1.41
C LEU A 191 -7.48 -4.60 -1.06
N PHE A 192 -8.03 -5.65 -0.45
CA PHE A 192 -7.26 -6.81 -0.01
C PHE A 192 -7.46 -8.06 -0.88
N GLY A 193 -8.38 -7.99 -1.86
CA GLY A 193 -8.80 -9.16 -2.65
C GLY A 193 -9.36 -10.29 -1.77
N PHE A 194 -10.04 -9.93 -0.68
CA PHE A 194 -10.62 -10.89 0.26
C PHE A 194 -12.11 -11.09 -0.07
N GLU A 195 -12.54 -12.34 -0.14
CA GLU A 195 -13.93 -12.74 -0.39
C GLU A 195 -14.37 -13.77 0.64
N LYS A 196 -15.61 -13.64 1.12
CA LYS A 196 -16.21 -14.61 2.05
C LYS A 196 -17.73 -14.62 1.94
N THR A 197 -18.33 -15.74 2.32
CA THR A 197 -19.78 -15.90 2.42
C THR A 197 -20.20 -16.25 3.84
N ASN A 198 -21.44 -15.91 4.22
CA ASN A 198 -22.04 -16.33 5.48
C ASN A 198 -22.42 -17.83 5.51
N LEU A 199 -22.26 -18.54 4.39
CA LEU A 199 -22.52 -19.97 4.33
C LEU A 199 -21.36 -20.76 4.95
N PRO A 200 -21.67 -21.75 5.80
CA PRO A 200 -20.63 -22.60 6.40
C PRO A 200 -19.92 -23.43 5.31
N PRO A 201 -18.59 -23.63 5.41
CA PRO A 201 -17.85 -24.41 4.42
C PRO A 201 -18.28 -25.89 4.43
N PRO A 202 -18.11 -26.62 3.31
CA PRO A 202 -18.44 -28.04 3.24
C PRO A 202 -17.66 -28.83 4.31
N GLY A 203 -18.34 -29.67 5.10
CA GLY A 203 -17.72 -30.49 6.15
C GLY A 203 -17.66 -29.88 7.56
N SER A 204 -18.24 -28.69 7.77
CA SER A 204 -18.27 -27.98 9.07
C SER A 204 -19.31 -28.52 10.09
N GLY A 205 -20.02 -29.61 9.77
CA GLY A 205 -21.04 -30.22 10.64
C GLY A 205 -22.37 -29.46 10.75
N VAL A 206 -22.49 -28.27 10.13
CA VAL A 206 -23.76 -27.52 10.09
C VAL A 206 -24.63 -28.00 8.93
N GLU A 207 -25.61 -28.84 9.25
CA GLU A 207 -26.64 -29.25 8.29
C GLU A 207 -27.60 -28.09 7.99
N LEU A 208 -27.44 -27.46 6.82
CA LEU A 208 -28.33 -26.39 6.32
C LEU A 208 -29.82 -26.81 6.30
N GLY A 209 -30.14 -28.10 6.24
CA GLY A 209 -31.53 -28.57 6.29
C GLY A 209 -32.19 -28.45 7.65
N ARG A 210 -31.41 -28.40 8.75
CA ARG A 210 -31.91 -28.48 10.13
C ARG A 210 -31.52 -27.30 11.02
N CYS A 211 -30.54 -26.49 10.62
CA CYS A 211 -30.11 -25.37 11.46
C CYS A 211 -31.20 -24.30 11.59
N ARG A 212 -31.22 -23.63 12.76
CA ARG A 212 -32.05 -22.46 13.03
C ARG A 212 -31.21 -21.40 13.72
N PHE A 213 -31.24 -20.18 13.22
CA PHE A 213 -30.50 -19.08 13.82
C PHE A 213 -30.91 -18.86 15.28
N HIS A 214 -29.92 -18.80 16.17
CA HIS A 214 -30.09 -18.39 17.55
C HIS A 214 -28.86 -17.58 17.98
N PRO A 215 -29.00 -16.42 18.65
CA PRO A 215 -27.87 -15.51 18.89
C PRO A 215 -26.70 -16.15 19.67
N GLN A 216 -26.98 -17.06 20.59
CA GLN A 216 -25.98 -17.77 21.39
C GLN A 216 -25.69 -19.21 20.90
N LEU A 217 -26.73 -20.00 20.63
CA LEU A 217 -26.59 -21.43 20.32
C LEU A 217 -26.10 -21.70 18.89
N GLN A 218 -26.61 -20.96 17.91
CA GLN A 218 -26.30 -21.14 16.48
C GLN A 218 -26.20 -19.79 15.75
N PRO A 219 -25.23 -18.93 16.10
CA PRO A 219 -25.12 -17.57 15.55
C PRO A 219 -24.74 -17.51 14.06
N LEU A 220 -24.24 -18.61 13.50
CA LEU A 220 -23.78 -18.70 12.11
C LEU A 220 -24.80 -19.34 11.17
N CYS A 221 -25.95 -19.81 11.66
CA CYS A 221 -26.96 -20.41 10.80
C CYS A 221 -27.62 -19.33 9.93
N PRO A 222 -27.66 -19.47 8.59
CA PRO A 222 -28.23 -18.48 7.69
C PRO A 222 -29.76 -18.58 7.54
N ILE A 223 -30.43 -19.44 8.32
CA ILE A 223 -31.88 -19.66 8.26
C ILE A 223 -32.55 -19.11 9.51
N LEU A 224 -33.39 -18.10 9.31
CA LEU A 224 -34.07 -17.36 10.37
C LEU A 224 -35.57 -17.66 10.34
N ARG A 225 -36.20 -17.85 11.51
CA ARG A 225 -37.66 -17.90 11.63
C ARG A 225 -38.19 -16.47 11.77
N LEU A 226 -39.27 -16.12 11.06
CA LEU A 226 -39.77 -14.74 11.04
C LEU A 226 -40.23 -14.25 12.43
N GLY A 227 -40.87 -15.12 13.22
CA GLY A 227 -41.23 -14.82 14.61
C GLY A 227 -40.03 -14.50 15.49
N ASP A 228 -38.90 -15.20 15.30
CA ASP A 228 -37.68 -14.93 16.07
C ASP A 228 -37.05 -13.60 15.64
N VAL A 229 -37.11 -13.26 14.35
CA VAL A 229 -36.67 -11.94 13.85
C VAL A 229 -37.48 -10.81 14.46
N ALA A 230 -38.81 -10.93 14.50
CA ALA A 230 -39.69 -9.94 15.14
C ALA A 230 -39.41 -9.81 16.64
N ARG A 231 -39.26 -10.93 17.35
CA ARG A 231 -38.95 -10.96 18.79
C ARG A 231 -37.61 -10.31 19.10
N LEU A 232 -36.57 -10.60 18.31
CA LEU A 232 -35.23 -10.02 18.46
C LEU A 232 -35.19 -8.52 18.09
N ALA A 233 -36.13 -8.05 17.27
CA ALA A 233 -36.36 -6.62 17.03
C ALA A 233 -37.24 -5.96 18.11
N GLY A 234 -37.62 -6.68 19.17
CA GLY A 234 -38.46 -6.20 20.26
C GLY A 234 -39.91 -5.93 19.85
N GLN A 235 -40.43 -6.67 18.86
CA GLN A 235 -41.79 -6.52 18.36
C GLN A 235 -42.63 -7.76 18.65
N ASP A 236 -43.93 -7.55 18.88
CA ASP A 236 -44.93 -8.61 18.93
C ASP A 236 -45.38 -8.96 17.50
N PHE A 237 -45.34 -10.24 17.13
CA PHE A 237 -45.59 -10.66 15.76
C PHE A 237 -47.06 -10.47 15.34
N PRO A 238 -48.07 -10.89 16.11
CA PRO A 238 -49.48 -10.63 15.77
C PRO A 238 -49.80 -9.14 15.57
N ALA A 239 -49.35 -8.27 16.47
CA ALA A 239 -49.60 -6.82 16.34
C ALA A 239 -48.91 -6.22 15.10
N LEU A 240 -47.66 -6.62 14.84
CA LEU A 240 -46.91 -6.19 13.65
C LEU A 240 -47.52 -6.74 12.35
N ALA A 241 -48.05 -7.95 12.38
CA ALA A 241 -48.68 -8.60 11.23
C ALA A 241 -50.06 -8.00 10.89
N ALA A 242 -50.77 -7.45 11.87
CA ALA A 242 -52.05 -6.76 11.68
C ALA A 242 -51.90 -5.37 11.03
N THR A 243 -50.86 -4.62 11.42
CA THR A 243 -50.60 -3.25 10.94
C THR A 243 -49.59 -3.18 9.79
N GLY A 244 -48.75 -4.20 9.66
CA GLY A 244 -47.55 -4.17 8.84
C GLY A 244 -46.43 -3.35 9.49
N GLY A 245 -45.22 -3.48 8.98
CA GLY A 245 -44.08 -2.67 9.41
C GLY A 245 -42.80 -3.02 8.68
N VAL A 246 -41.68 -2.44 9.11
CA VAL A 246 -40.38 -2.58 8.46
C VAL A 246 -39.34 -3.06 9.46
N LEU A 247 -38.80 -4.26 9.25
CA LEU A 247 -37.74 -4.85 10.05
C LEU A 247 -36.40 -4.82 9.29
N GLY A 248 -35.36 -4.34 9.96
CA GLY A 248 -33.99 -4.35 9.47
C GLY A 248 -33.23 -5.57 10.00
N ILE A 249 -32.65 -6.35 9.09
CA ILE A 249 -31.72 -7.45 9.41
C ILE A 249 -30.31 -6.97 9.05
N LYS A 250 -29.53 -6.58 10.04
CA LYS A 250 -28.18 -6.04 9.85
C LYS A 250 -27.14 -7.17 9.93
N ILE A 251 -26.28 -7.27 8.92
CA ILE A 251 -25.17 -8.23 8.83
C ILE A 251 -23.85 -7.46 8.83
N GLY A 252 -23.13 -7.52 9.95
CA GLY A 252 -21.85 -6.85 10.14
C GLY A 252 -20.65 -7.75 9.88
N TRP A 253 -19.73 -7.32 9.01
CA TRP A 253 -18.46 -7.96 8.69
C TRP A 253 -17.28 -7.10 9.14
N VAL A 254 -16.95 -7.13 10.43
CA VAL A 254 -15.77 -6.43 10.98
C VAL A 254 -14.64 -7.44 11.11
N CYS A 255 -13.72 -7.42 10.15
CA CYS A 255 -12.73 -8.47 9.99
C CYS A 255 -11.29 -7.98 10.16
N ASP A 256 -10.52 -8.75 10.93
CA ASP A 256 -9.09 -8.57 11.10
C ASP A 256 -8.37 -9.62 10.25
N LEU A 257 -7.84 -9.19 9.10
CA LEU A 257 -7.22 -10.05 8.10
C LEU A 257 -5.78 -10.45 8.44
N ASP A 258 -5.24 -9.98 9.57
CA ASP A 258 -3.99 -10.49 10.13
C ASP A 258 -4.21 -11.81 10.88
N ARG A 259 -5.46 -12.10 11.24
CA ARG A 259 -5.88 -13.38 11.84
C ARG A 259 -6.27 -14.39 10.77
N ALA A 260 -6.49 -15.64 11.20
CA ALA A 260 -6.95 -16.71 10.33
C ALA A 260 -8.25 -16.34 9.59
N TRP A 261 -8.32 -16.71 8.31
CA TRP A 261 -9.46 -16.45 7.42
C TRP A 261 -10.82 -16.87 8.02
N GLU A 262 -10.83 -17.94 8.81
CA GLU A 262 -12.02 -18.50 9.46
C GLU A 262 -12.64 -17.54 10.49
N ARG A 263 -11.83 -16.70 11.16
CA ARG A 263 -12.30 -15.81 12.25
C ARG A 263 -13.08 -14.59 11.76
N CYS A 264 -13.06 -14.29 10.47
CA CYS A 264 -13.92 -13.25 9.88
C CYS A 264 -15.35 -13.80 9.77
N LEU A 265 -16.19 -13.57 10.78
CA LEU A 265 -17.53 -14.13 10.88
C LEU A 265 -18.59 -13.01 10.84
N PRO A 266 -19.75 -13.25 10.22
CA PRO A 266 -20.84 -12.29 10.20
C PRO A 266 -21.47 -12.14 11.60
N ARG A 267 -21.92 -10.92 11.91
CA ARG A 267 -22.73 -10.64 13.12
C ARG A 267 -24.12 -10.15 12.72
N TYR A 268 -25.14 -10.84 13.21
CA TYR A 268 -26.54 -10.50 12.94
C TYR A 268 -27.10 -9.61 14.05
N SER A 269 -27.85 -8.57 13.67
CA SER A 269 -28.65 -7.76 14.59
C SER A 269 -29.97 -7.36 13.93
N PHE A 270 -30.99 -7.14 14.76
CA PHE A 270 -32.38 -6.96 14.32
C PHE A 270 -32.95 -5.68 14.92
N THR A 271 -33.72 -4.93 14.14
CA THR A 271 -34.32 -3.67 14.60
C THR A 271 -35.56 -3.34 13.80
N ARG A 272 -36.47 -2.54 14.36
CA ARG A 272 -37.58 -1.95 13.62
C ARG A 272 -37.14 -0.63 13.00
N LEU A 273 -37.39 -0.44 11.70
CA LEU A 273 -36.95 0.74 10.94
C LEU A 273 -38.06 1.81 10.82
N ASP A 274 -39.33 1.40 10.84
CA ASP A 274 -40.49 2.29 10.86
C ASP A 274 -40.84 2.67 12.32
N SER A 275 -40.30 3.79 12.79
CA SER A 275 -40.59 4.28 14.15
C SER A 275 -42.05 4.74 14.27
N LEU A 276 -42.79 4.11 15.20
CA LEU A 276 -44.19 4.44 15.51
C LEU A 276 -44.40 5.80 16.23
N ALA A 277 -43.33 6.50 16.59
CA ALA A 277 -43.42 7.60 17.55
C ALA A 277 -44.12 8.88 17.02
N ARG A 278 -44.22 9.09 15.69
CA ARG A 278 -44.65 10.39 15.12
C ARG A 278 -45.26 10.33 13.70
N THR A 279 -45.92 9.24 13.28
CA THR A 279 -46.52 9.18 11.93
C THR A 279 -48.05 9.02 11.96
N PRO A 280 -48.81 9.78 11.13
CA PRO A 280 -50.25 9.63 10.99
C PRO A 280 -50.67 8.30 10.31
N ALA A 281 -49.71 7.54 9.77
CA ALA A 281 -49.92 6.22 9.18
C ALA A 281 -49.27 5.14 10.07
N PRO A 282 -50.04 4.36 10.84
CA PRO A 282 -49.51 3.23 11.58
C PRO A 282 -49.23 2.05 10.63
N GLY A 283 -47.98 1.60 10.60
CA GLY A 283 -47.56 0.36 9.92
C GLY A 283 -47.17 0.51 8.44
N TYR A 284 -47.25 -0.60 7.70
CA TYR A 284 -46.83 -0.68 6.30
C TYR A 284 -47.82 -1.47 5.45
N ASN A 285 -48.41 -0.81 4.47
CA ASN A 285 -49.32 -1.40 3.50
C ASN A 285 -49.11 -0.80 2.10
N PHE A 286 -49.55 -1.54 1.09
CA PHE A 286 -49.54 -1.10 -0.30
C PHE A 286 -50.68 -1.76 -1.08
N ARG A 287 -51.07 -1.17 -2.21
CA ARG A 287 -52.11 -1.69 -3.10
C ARG A 287 -51.51 -2.17 -4.39
N HIS A 288 -51.98 -3.30 -4.89
CA HIS A 288 -51.70 -3.79 -6.24
C HIS A 288 -52.95 -4.45 -6.82
N ALA A 289 -52.98 -4.65 -8.13
CA ALA A 289 -54.14 -5.27 -8.77
C ALA A 289 -53.73 -6.41 -9.72
N ARG A 290 -54.54 -7.47 -9.73
CA ARG A 290 -54.45 -8.56 -10.71
C ARG A 290 -55.48 -8.30 -11.80
N TYR A 291 -55.04 -8.00 -13.01
CA TYR A 291 -55.91 -7.71 -14.14
C TYR A 291 -56.26 -8.99 -14.89
N TYR A 292 -57.52 -9.12 -15.30
CA TYR A 292 -58.02 -10.21 -16.11
C TYR A 292 -59.09 -9.70 -17.08
N ARG A 293 -59.38 -10.50 -18.11
CA ARG A 293 -60.47 -10.24 -19.05
C ARG A 293 -61.58 -11.24 -18.81
N TRP A 294 -62.81 -10.75 -18.77
CA TRP A 294 -63.99 -11.59 -18.65
C TRP A 294 -64.41 -12.11 -20.04
N PRO A 295 -65.18 -13.21 -20.15
CA PRO A 295 -65.60 -13.78 -21.43
C PRO A 295 -66.35 -12.81 -22.37
N ASP A 296 -66.95 -11.75 -21.82
CA ASP A 296 -67.63 -10.68 -22.56
C ASP A 296 -66.66 -9.64 -23.17
N GLY A 297 -65.34 -9.82 -23.00
CA GLY A 297 -64.31 -8.89 -23.45
C GLY A 297 -64.04 -7.72 -22.51
N SER A 298 -64.81 -7.57 -21.42
CA SER A 298 -64.62 -6.51 -20.43
C SER A 298 -63.34 -6.71 -19.62
N GLN A 299 -62.63 -5.62 -19.34
CA GLN A 299 -61.45 -5.62 -18.49
C GLN A 299 -61.87 -5.50 -17.02
N ARG A 300 -61.45 -6.47 -16.21
CA ARG A 300 -61.69 -6.48 -14.77
C ARG A 300 -60.38 -6.58 -14.00
N ARG A 301 -60.43 -6.27 -12.71
CA ARG A 301 -59.29 -6.48 -11.81
C ARG A 301 -59.74 -6.89 -10.41
N THR A 302 -58.89 -7.66 -9.75
CA THR A 302 -58.92 -7.81 -8.29
C THR A 302 -57.96 -6.80 -7.71
N LEU A 303 -58.47 -5.84 -6.93
CA LEU A 303 -57.64 -4.95 -6.14
C LEU A 303 -57.29 -5.62 -4.81
N ILE A 304 -56.01 -5.56 -4.44
CA ILE A 304 -55.49 -6.16 -3.22
C ILE A 304 -54.74 -5.08 -2.45
N LYS A 305 -55.27 -4.71 -1.28
CA LYS A 305 -54.53 -3.94 -0.27
C LYS A 305 -53.84 -4.91 0.66
N ALA A 306 -52.52 -4.97 0.55
CA ALA A 306 -51.67 -5.88 1.31
C ALA A 306 -51.00 -5.13 2.47
N PHE A 307 -51.14 -5.68 3.66
CA PHE A 307 -50.39 -5.32 4.85
C PHE A 307 -49.34 -6.40 5.07
N GLY A 308 -48.11 -6.00 5.36
CA GLY A 308 -47.03 -6.96 5.46
C GLY A 308 -45.83 -6.44 6.22
N ILE A 309 -44.93 -7.36 6.50
CA ILE A 309 -43.66 -7.06 7.14
C ILE A 309 -42.62 -6.97 6.04
N ARG A 310 -42.09 -5.78 5.82
CA ARG A 310 -40.95 -5.54 4.93
C ARG A 310 -39.66 -5.85 5.66
N PHE A 311 -38.80 -6.64 5.06
CA PHE A 311 -37.48 -6.99 5.56
C PHE A 311 -36.40 -6.33 4.71
N ASP A 312 -35.55 -5.54 5.36
CA ASP A 312 -34.41 -4.89 4.73
C ASP A 312 -33.11 -5.52 5.26
N VAL A 313 -32.41 -6.27 4.42
CA VAL A 313 -31.11 -6.87 4.75
C VAL A 313 -30.01 -5.86 4.51
N LEU A 314 -29.46 -5.33 5.59
CA LEU A 314 -28.47 -4.25 5.61
C LEU A 314 -27.07 -4.83 5.88
N VAL A 315 -26.20 -4.83 4.88
CA VAL A 315 -24.83 -5.35 5.04
C VAL A 315 -23.84 -4.22 5.21
N TYR A 316 -23.02 -4.29 6.25
CA TYR A 316 -21.94 -3.33 6.49
C TYR A 316 -20.70 -4.07 6.99
N GLY A 317 -19.54 -3.42 6.89
CA GLY A 317 -18.32 -4.04 7.37
C GLY A 317 -17.09 -3.21 7.11
N SER A 318 -16.00 -3.60 7.75
CA SER A 318 -14.68 -3.08 7.49
C SER A 318 -13.67 -4.20 7.67
N ALA A 319 -12.66 -4.22 6.81
CA ALA A 319 -11.53 -5.13 6.92
C ALA A 319 -10.27 -4.34 7.26
N GLY A 320 -9.50 -4.82 8.22
CA GLY A 320 -8.16 -4.31 8.54
C GLY A 320 -7.10 -5.33 8.19
N LYS A 321 -6.00 -4.89 7.58
CA LYS A 321 -4.81 -5.73 7.33
C LYS A 321 -3.53 -4.93 7.56
N PHE A 322 -2.52 -5.55 8.14
CA PHE A 322 -1.22 -4.94 8.40
C PHE A 322 -0.68 -4.19 7.17
N GLY A 323 -0.27 -2.94 7.38
CA GLY A 323 0.36 -2.11 6.37
C GLY A 323 1.56 -1.35 6.95
N ILE A 324 2.69 -1.42 6.26
CA ILE A 324 3.91 -0.76 6.72
C ILE A 324 3.80 0.77 6.70
N VAL A 325 3.09 1.34 5.73
CA VAL A 325 2.91 2.80 5.60
C VAL A 325 2.19 3.42 6.80
N PRO A 326 0.97 2.99 7.19
CA PRO A 326 0.31 3.54 8.37
C PRO A 326 1.07 3.21 9.66
N THR A 327 1.75 2.06 9.73
CA THR A 327 2.64 1.74 10.87
C THR A 327 3.73 2.80 11.02
N LEU A 328 4.46 3.13 9.94
CA LEU A 328 5.53 4.14 9.97
C LEU A 328 5.01 5.53 10.31
N ILE A 329 3.90 5.96 9.70
CA ILE A 329 3.31 7.27 9.97
C ILE A 329 2.94 7.40 11.46
N ASN A 330 2.30 6.39 12.03
CA ASN A 330 1.90 6.41 13.45
C ASN A 330 3.09 6.27 14.40
N THR A 331 4.16 5.57 14.01
CA THR A 331 5.41 5.54 14.78
C THR A 331 6.10 6.90 14.79
N VAL A 332 6.14 7.60 13.64
CA VAL A 332 6.67 8.98 13.58
C VAL A 332 5.83 9.91 14.45
N ALA A 333 4.49 9.82 14.37
CA ALA A 333 3.61 10.59 15.23
C ALA A 333 3.89 10.32 16.72
N ALA A 334 4.08 9.05 17.10
CA ALA A 334 4.43 8.68 18.47
C ALA A 334 5.74 9.35 18.92
N PHE A 335 6.81 9.27 18.10
CA PHE A 335 8.09 9.90 18.43
C PHE A 335 8.00 11.43 18.55
N THR A 336 7.26 12.09 17.67
CA THR A 336 7.04 13.53 17.75
C THR A 336 6.23 13.90 19.01
N SER A 337 5.24 13.10 19.40
CA SER A 337 4.42 13.35 20.59
C SER A 337 5.18 13.19 21.91
N ILE A 338 6.26 12.41 21.96
CA ILE A 338 7.14 12.34 23.16
C ILE A 338 7.68 13.73 23.53
N GLY A 339 7.89 14.60 22.54
CA GLY A 339 8.33 15.98 22.75
C GLY A 339 7.37 16.84 23.58
N VAL A 340 6.08 16.52 23.66
CA VAL A 340 5.12 17.27 24.50
C VAL A 340 5.48 17.21 25.98
N GLY A 341 6.13 16.12 26.41
CA GLY A 341 6.58 15.97 27.79
C GLY A 341 7.61 17.02 28.23
N THR A 342 8.38 17.60 27.29
CA THR A 342 9.39 18.62 27.62
C THR A 342 8.76 19.94 28.05
N VAL A 343 7.61 20.32 27.48
CA VAL A 343 6.87 21.54 27.86
C VAL A 343 6.38 21.45 29.30
N LEU A 344 5.80 20.31 29.69
CA LEU A 344 5.36 20.08 31.06
C LEU A 344 6.55 20.07 32.03
N CYS A 345 7.65 19.42 31.65
CA CYS A 345 8.86 19.39 32.46
C CYS A 345 9.50 20.78 32.60
N ASP A 346 9.45 21.61 31.55
CA ASP A 346 9.92 23.00 31.58
C ASP A 346 9.09 23.84 32.56
N ILE A 347 7.77 23.71 32.56
CA ILE A 347 6.90 24.40 33.53
C ILE A 347 7.27 23.99 34.96
N ILE A 348 7.43 22.69 35.20
CA ILE A 348 7.79 22.14 36.52
C ILE A 348 9.18 22.62 36.95
N LEU A 349 10.17 22.54 36.06
CA LEU A 349 11.56 22.93 36.31
C LEU A 349 11.71 24.41 36.61
N LEU A 350 11.05 25.27 35.82
CA LEU A 350 11.22 26.72 35.88
C LEU A 350 10.37 27.40 36.94
N ASN A 351 9.32 26.75 37.47
CA ASN A 351 8.40 27.39 38.41
C ASN A 351 8.27 26.67 39.77
N PHE A 352 8.47 25.35 39.83
CA PHE A 352 8.11 24.56 41.01
C PHE A 352 9.30 23.92 41.75
N LEU A 353 10.51 23.91 41.16
CA LEU A 353 11.70 23.40 41.84
C LEU A 353 12.38 24.48 42.70
N LYS A 354 12.82 24.09 43.90
CA LYS A 354 13.73 24.90 44.73
C LYS A 354 15.03 25.12 43.95
N GLY A 355 15.29 26.36 43.53
CA GLY A 355 16.37 26.71 42.60
C GLY A 355 15.92 27.05 41.16
N ALA A 356 14.62 27.24 40.92
CA ALA A 356 14.06 27.71 39.65
C ALA A 356 14.81 28.90 39.02
N GLU A 357 15.19 29.91 39.81
CA GLU A 357 15.96 31.08 39.35
C GLU A 357 17.32 30.70 38.77
N HIS A 358 18.00 29.70 39.34
CA HIS A 358 19.25 29.18 38.78
C HIS A 358 19.04 28.52 37.41
N TYR A 359 17.94 27.79 37.23
CA TYR A 359 17.61 27.17 35.94
C TYR A 359 17.18 28.20 34.89
N LYS A 360 16.44 29.25 35.29
CA LYS A 360 16.09 30.38 34.40
C LYS A 360 17.35 31.09 33.90
N ALA A 361 18.28 31.43 34.80
CA ALA A 361 19.54 32.09 34.44
C ALA A 361 20.44 31.25 33.52
N ARG A 362 20.35 29.90 33.59
CA ARG A 362 21.09 29.00 32.69
C ARG A 362 20.39 28.75 31.35
N LYS A 363 19.07 28.94 31.28
CA LYS A 363 18.26 28.66 30.09
C LYS A 363 18.03 29.89 29.22
N PHE A 364 17.87 31.06 29.83
CA PHE A 364 17.58 32.31 29.15
C PHE A 364 18.80 33.24 29.18
N GLU A 365 19.15 33.78 28.02
CA GLU A 365 20.12 34.86 27.87
C GLU A 365 19.33 36.13 27.48
N GLU A 366 19.19 37.07 28.40
CA GLU A 366 18.48 38.32 28.15
C GLU A 366 19.35 39.23 27.26
N ARG A 367 18.83 39.61 26.09
CA ARG A 367 19.44 40.65 25.26
C ARG A 367 18.61 41.92 25.34
N HIS A 368 19.22 43.00 25.81
CA HIS A 368 18.69 44.34 25.63
C HIS A 368 19.11 44.87 24.27
N SER A 369 18.13 45.13 23.39
CA SER A 369 18.32 45.96 22.21
C SER A 369 18.57 47.39 22.66
N PRO A 370 19.61 48.11 22.18
CA PRO A 370 19.77 49.51 22.53
C PRO A 370 18.56 50.29 22.00
N GLN A 371 17.84 50.92 22.92
CA GLN A 371 16.70 51.79 22.63
C GLN A 371 17.28 53.17 22.30
N CYS A 372 17.26 53.54 21.02
CA CYS A 372 17.66 54.88 20.59
C CYS A 372 16.55 55.88 20.94
N ASP A 373 16.47 56.27 22.22
CA ASP A 373 15.67 57.40 22.64
C ASP A 373 16.55 58.66 22.69
N ASN A 374 16.31 59.55 21.72
CA ASN A 374 16.63 60.98 21.71
C ASN A 374 18.03 61.42 22.20
N ASN A 375 19.10 60.99 21.51
CA ASN A 375 20.38 61.68 21.58
C ASN A 375 21.05 61.71 20.19
N PRO A 376 21.46 62.90 19.66
CA PRO A 376 21.97 63.04 18.30
C PRO A 376 23.45 62.65 18.18
N LEU A 377 23.84 61.48 18.71
CA LEU A 377 25.22 60.96 18.63
C LEU A 377 25.30 59.55 18.03
N CYS A 378 24.36 59.20 17.16
CA CYS A 378 24.45 58.00 16.33
C CYS A 378 24.66 58.37 14.85
N ASP A 379 25.73 59.10 14.57
CA ASP A 379 26.43 59.04 13.29
C ASP A 379 27.78 58.35 13.51
N PRO A 380 28.24 57.49 12.59
CA PRO A 380 29.45 56.70 12.80
C PRO A 380 30.69 57.59 12.62
N PRO A 381 31.66 57.64 13.56
CA PRO A 381 32.95 58.20 13.25
C PRO A 381 33.75 57.18 12.44
N ALA A 382 34.25 57.69 11.32
CA ALA A 382 35.25 57.09 10.49
C ALA A 382 36.52 56.73 11.28
N ALA A 383 37.25 55.76 10.71
CA ALA A 383 38.57 55.33 11.12
C ALA A 383 39.54 56.49 11.42
N SER A 384 40.24 56.39 12.55
CA SER A 384 41.57 56.97 12.70
C SER A 384 42.42 56.12 13.65
N ALA A 385 43.68 56.00 13.27
CA ALA A 385 44.71 55.20 13.90
C ALA A 385 45.13 55.75 15.27
N GLY A 386 45.58 54.86 16.14
CA GLY A 386 46.18 55.18 17.44
C GLY A 386 46.79 53.93 18.05
N MET A 387 48.08 53.79 17.85
CA MET A 387 48.96 52.73 18.33
C MET A 387 49.33 53.00 19.79
N GLU A 388 49.20 52.01 20.67
CA GLU A 388 49.99 51.95 21.90
C GLU A 388 50.34 50.49 22.19
N GLU A 389 51.65 50.24 22.26
CA GLU A 389 52.31 48.97 22.51
C GLU A 389 52.05 48.49 23.95
N ALA A 390 51.69 47.21 24.08
CA ALA A 390 52.06 46.41 25.24
C ALA A 390 52.70 45.12 24.71
N THR A 391 54.01 45.08 24.86
CA THR A 391 54.91 43.99 24.51
C THR A 391 54.68 42.79 25.43
N ASP A 392 54.18 41.69 24.88
CA ASP A 392 54.48 40.34 25.36
C ASP A 392 54.86 39.47 24.17
N ALA A 393 56.14 39.12 24.14
CA ALA A 393 56.79 38.37 23.10
C ALA A 393 56.35 36.90 23.14
N TYR A 394 55.54 36.48 22.16
CA TYR A 394 55.52 35.10 21.69
C TYR A 394 56.00 35.10 20.25
N THR A 395 57.23 34.65 20.07
CA THR A 395 57.86 34.39 18.78
C THR A 395 56.99 33.38 18.02
N TYR A 396 56.22 33.84 17.03
CA TYR A 396 55.70 32.95 16.00
C TYR A 396 56.90 32.50 15.15
N GLY A 397 57.38 31.29 15.44
CA GLY A 397 58.21 30.55 14.52
C GLY A 397 57.46 30.42 13.20
N PHE A 398 58.09 30.86 12.12
CA PHE A 398 57.65 30.59 10.77
C PHE A 398 58.00 29.13 10.48
N ASP A 399 57.24 28.20 11.06
CA ASP A 399 57.34 26.80 10.68
C ASP A 399 56.64 26.63 9.34
N ASN A 400 57.42 26.12 8.39
CA ASN A 400 57.02 25.80 7.05
C ASN A 400 56.18 24.50 7.11
N ASP A 401 55.01 24.57 7.73
CA ASP A 401 54.15 23.41 7.99
C ASP A 401 53.47 22.95 6.70
N THR A 402 54.12 21.98 6.06
CA THR A 402 53.56 21.18 4.95
C THR A 402 52.88 19.90 5.46
N ASP A 403 52.85 19.67 6.77
CA ASP A 403 52.23 18.49 7.38
C ASP A 403 51.01 18.88 8.24
N CYS A 404 49.82 18.46 7.82
CA CYS A 404 48.61 18.61 8.64
C CYS A 404 48.57 17.49 9.70
N GLU A 405 48.44 17.81 10.98
CA GLU A 405 48.25 16.79 12.02
C GLU A 405 46.91 16.05 11.84
N TYR A 406 46.98 14.75 11.56
CA TYR A 406 45.82 13.87 11.44
C TYR A 406 45.48 13.23 12.79
N ALA A 407 44.39 13.66 13.42
CA ALA A 407 43.82 12.91 14.54
C ALA A 407 43.07 11.69 14.00
N GLU A 408 43.56 10.47 14.28
CA GLU A 408 42.82 9.24 13.95
C GLU A 408 41.50 9.19 14.75
N TRP A 409 40.36 9.20 14.06
CA TRP A 409 39.04 9.15 14.71
C TRP A 409 38.80 7.76 15.31
N GLY A 410 39.03 7.61 16.62
CA GLY A 410 38.86 6.36 17.37
C GLY A 410 37.58 5.54 17.11
N PRO A 411 36.40 6.13 16.86
CA PRO A 411 35.19 5.37 16.52
C PRO A 411 35.25 4.61 15.18
N SER A 412 36.08 5.06 14.23
CA SER A 412 36.19 4.47 12.88
C SER A 412 36.83 3.08 12.89
N LEU A 413 37.74 2.83 13.84
CA LEU A 413 38.53 1.60 13.96
C LEU A 413 37.70 0.37 14.35
N ALA A 414 36.56 0.56 15.01
CA ALA A 414 35.62 -0.53 15.33
C ALA A 414 34.43 -0.57 14.36
N LEU A 415 33.94 0.59 13.94
CA LEU A 415 32.73 0.69 13.11
C LEU A 415 32.96 0.17 11.68
N LEU A 416 34.07 0.56 11.02
CA LEU A 416 34.33 0.18 9.63
C LEU A 416 34.59 -1.33 9.46
N PRO A 417 35.43 -1.99 10.29
CA PRO A 417 35.57 -3.44 10.24
C PRO A 417 34.25 -4.18 10.46
N THR A 418 33.42 -3.69 11.40
CA THR A 418 32.09 -4.26 11.64
C THR A 418 31.21 -4.17 10.40
N ILE A 419 31.19 -3.01 9.72
CA ILE A 419 30.46 -2.84 8.46
C ILE A 419 30.99 -3.79 7.39
N TYR A 420 32.30 -3.90 7.21
CA TYR A 420 32.90 -4.78 6.20
C TYR A 420 32.59 -6.25 6.44
N LEU A 421 32.63 -6.71 7.70
CA LEU A 421 32.26 -8.09 8.07
C LEU A 421 30.77 -8.35 7.87
N LEU A 422 29.89 -7.38 8.17
CA LEU A 422 28.45 -7.50 7.89
C LEU A 422 28.18 -7.58 6.38
N VAL A 423 28.83 -6.73 5.58
CA VAL A 423 28.72 -6.77 4.12
C VAL A 423 29.25 -8.10 3.57
N PHE A 424 30.32 -8.66 4.14
CA PHE A 424 30.80 -10.00 3.80
C PHE A 424 29.75 -11.09 4.08
N LEU A 425 29.20 -11.14 5.29
CA LEU A 425 28.21 -12.16 5.68
C LEU A 425 26.93 -12.07 4.84
N LEU A 426 26.37 -10.86 4.71
CA LEU A 426 25.14 -10.64 3.96
C LEU A 426 25.36 -10.78 2.44
N GLY A 427 26.50 -10.32 1.93
CA GLY A 427 26.85 -10.40 0.52
C GLY A 427 27.12 -11.83 0.05
N THR A 428 27.85 -12.63 0.84
CA THR A 428 28.11 -14.04 0.50
C THR A 428 26.83 -14.88 0.51
N THR A 429 26.02 -14.77 1.56
CA THR A 429 24.76 -15.52 1.67
C THR A 429 23.73 -15.05 0.65
N GLY A 430 23.55 -13.74 0.51
CA GLY A 430 22.55 -13.15 -0.39
C GLY A 430 22.86 -13.39 -1.86
N ASN A 431 24.08 -13.11 -2.31
CA ASN A 431 24.44 -13.29 -3.73
C ASN A 431 24.60 -14.77 -4.10
N GLY A 432 25.02 -15.63 -3.15
CA GLY A 432 24.98 -17.08 -3.33
C GLY A 432 23.56 -17.60 -3.58
N LEU A 433 22.58 -17.07 -2.83
CA LEU A 433 21.16 -17.39 -3.02
C LEU A 433 20.63 -16.90 -4.38
N VAL A 434 21.03 -15.70 -4.83
CA VAL A 434 20.70 -15.19 -6.17
C VAL A 434 21.17 -16.15 -7.25
N LEU A 435 22.45 -16.58 -7.23
CA LEU A 435 22.96 -17.55 -8.18
C LEU A 435 22.17 -18.86 -8.11
N TRP A 436 21.95 -19.41 -6.91
CA TRP A 436 21.18 -20.64 -6.75
C TRP A 436 19.79 -20.56 -7.38
N THR A 437 19.06 -19.46 -7.18
CA THR A 437 17.70 -19.29 -7.75
C THR A 437 17.72 -19.18 -9.27
N VAL A 438 18.71 -18.49 -9.84
CA VAL A 438 18.85 -18.34 -11.30
C VAL A 438 19.27 -19.67 -11.93
N PHE A 439 20.17 -20.42 -11.28
CA PHE A 439 20.71 -21.66 -11.83
C PHE A 439 19.80 -22.88 -11.66
N LYS A 440 19.00 -22.93 -10.59
CA LYS A 440 18.01 -24.00 -10.35
C LYS A 440 16.85 -24.00 -11.35
N GLY A 441 16.47 -22.84 -11.88
CA GLY A 441 15.50 -22.75 -12.97
C GLY A 441 16.11 -23.31 -14.26
N GLY A 442 15.54 -24.39 -14.81
CA GLY A 442 15.96 -24.97 -16.08
C GLY A 442 16.19 -23.91 -17.16
N ARG A 443 17.15 -24.16 -18.05
CA ARG A 443 17.72 -23.17 -19.00
C ARG A 443 16.65 -22.44 -19.83
N ASP A 444 15.53 -23.10 -20.10
CA ASP A 444 14.40 -22.56 -20.87
C ASP A 444 13.57 -21.50 -20.14
N ARG A 445 13.61 -21.45 -18.81
CA ARG A 445 12.84 -20.48 -18.00
C ARG A 445 13.58 -19.17 -17.75
N ARG A 446 14.85 -19.05 -18.15
CA ARG A 446 15.69 -17.86 -17.94
C ARG A 446 15.39 -16.75 -18.94
N ARG A 447 15.24 -15.53 -18.41
CA ARG A 447 15.06 -14.27 -19.14
C ARG A 447 16.44 -13.67 -19.48
N SER A 448 16.49 -12.77 -20.48
CA SER A 448 17.72 -12.02 -20.81
C SER A 448 18.28 -11.24 -19.61
N ALA A 449 17.40 -10.66 -18.79
CA ALA A 449 17.76 -9.95 -17.55
C ALA A 449 18.41 -10.86 -16.49
N ASP A 450 18.05 -12.16 -16.45
CA ASP A 450 18.58 -13.07 -15.42
C ASP A 450 20.08 -13.35 -15.66
N THR A 451 20.59 -13.17 -16.88
CA THR A 451 22.04 -13.25 -17.20
C THR A 451 22.82 -12.11 -16.54
N PHE A 452 22.35 -10.86 -16.65
CA PHE A 452 23.01 -9.71 -16.01
C PHE A 452 22.93 -9.77 -14.49
N ILE A 453 21.79 -10.21 -13.94
CA ILE A 453 21.61 -10.41 -12.49
C ILE A 453 22.59 -11.46 -11.95
N ALA A 454 22.77 -12.57 -12.67
CA ALA A 454 23.75 -13.59 -12.27
C ALA A 454 25.19 -13.06 -12.33
N ASN A 455 25.56 -12.31 -13.37
CA ASN A 455 26.90 -11.74 -13.47
C ASN A 455 27.16 -10.67 -12.40
N LEU A 456 26.15 -9.88 -12.04
CA LEU A 456 26.22 -8.95 -10.93
C LEU A 456 26.48 -9.68 -9.59
N ALA A 457 25.75 -10.77 -9.33
CA ALA A 457 25.98 -11.60 -8.15
C ALA A 457 27.38 -12.25 -8.13
N VAL A 458 27.93 -12.61 -9.30
CA VAL A 458 29.33 -13.10 -9.39
C VAL A 458 30.32 -11.99 -9.06
N ALA A 459 30.16 -10.79 -9.63
CA ALA A 459 31.03 -9.64 -9.32
C ALA A 459 31.01 -9.31 -7.83
N ASP A 460 29.81 -9.22 -7.25
CA ASP A 460 29.62 -8.96 -5.82
C ASP A 460 30.30 -10.05 -4.96
N LEU A 461 30.13 -11.34 -5.28
CA LEU A 461 30.80 -12.44 -4.58
C LEU A 461 32.33 -12.37 -4.64
N THR A 462 32.89 -12.12 -5.83
CA THR A 462 34.34 -12.01 -6.00
C THR A 462 34.94 -10.88 -5.17
N PHE A 463 34.19 -9.79 -4.98
CA PHE A 463 34.60 -8.67 -4.14
C PHE A 463 34.40 -8.94 -2.65
N VAL A 464 33.22 -9.41 -2.22
CA VAL A 464 32.94 -9.50 -0.77
C VAL A 464 33.88 -10.47 -0.06
N VAL A 465 34.40 -11.49 -0.74
CA VAL A 465 35.41 -12.41 -0.20
C VAL A 465 36.72 -11.71 0.18
N THR A 466 37.01 -10.53 -0.39
CA THR A 466 38.19 -9.72 -0.05
C THR A 466 37.98 -8.83 1.19
N LEU A 467 36.73 -8.57 1.60
CA LEU A 467 36.39 -7.66 2.70
C LEU A 467 36.99 -8.02 4.07
N PRO A 468 37.16 -9.30 4.45
CA PRO A 468 37.87 -9.65 5.69
C PRO A 468 39.29 -9.10 5.76
N LEU A 469 40.01 -9.00 4.63
CA LEU A 469 41.35 -8.40 4.57
C LEU A 469 41.30 -6.89 4.85
N TRP A 470 40.31 -6.20 4.28
CA TRP A 470 40.08 -4.77 4.51
C TRP A 470 39.57 -4.47 5.93
N ALA A 471 38.80 -5.39 6.52
CA ALA A 471 38.36 -5.30 7.90
C ALA A 471 39.53 -5.42 8.87
N ALA A 472 40.43 -6.39 8.64
CA ALA A 472 41.66 -6.52 9.40
C ALA A 472 42.57 -5.29 9.23
N TYR A 473 42.70 -4.77 8.00
CA TYR A 473 43.45 -3.54 7.72
C TYR A 473 42.92 -2.35 8.55
N ALA A 474 41.60 -2.11 8.54
CA ALA A 474 41.00 -1.02 9.31
C ALA A 474 41.07 -1.25 10.83
N TRP A 475 40.94 -2.50 11.30
CA TRP A 475 41.04 -2.84 12.71
C TRP A 475 42.46 -2.64 13.28
N LEU A 476 43.49 -2.95 12.49
CA LEU A 476 44.90 -2.79 12.87
C LEU A 476 45.39 -1.34 12.68
N GLY A 477 44.49 -0.35 12.71
CA GLY A 477 44.85 1.04 12.53
C GLY A 477 45.45 1.31 11.15
N TYR A 478 44.90 0.74 10.08
CA TYR A 478 45.42 0.87 8.70
C TYR A 478 46.83 0.28 8.49
N HIS A 479 47.17 -0.79 9.22
CA HIS A 479 48.36 -1.61 8.98
C HIS A 479 48.02 -2.85 8.12
N TRP A 480 48.76 -3.09 7.03
CA TRP A 480 48.53 -4.18 6.08
C TRP A 480 49.52 -5.36 6.28
N PRO A 481 49.12 -6.46 6.95
CA PRO A 481 50.02 -7.57 7.27
C PRO A 481 50.13 -8.64 6.17
N PHE A 482 49.32 -8.58 5.11
CA PHE A 482 49.12 -9.70 4.17
C PHE A 482 50.10 -9.71 2.97
N GLY A 483 51.07 -8.81 2.96
CA GLY A 483 52.05 -8.66 1.88
C GLY A 483 51.50 -8.05 0.59
N THR A 484 52.42 -7.80 -0.35
CA THR A 484 52.15 -7.06 -1.60
C THR A 484 51.20 -7.80 -2.54
N ALA A 485 51.31 -9.13 -2.64
CA ALA A 485 50.45 -9.92 -3.52
C ALA A 485 48.97 -9.80 -3.12
N ALA A 486 48.67 -9.91 -1.83
CA ALA A 486 47.31 -9.74 -1.33
C ALA A 486 46.80 -8.30 -1.53
N CYS A 487 47.64 -7.27 -1.30
CA CYS A 487 47.29 -5.86 -1.54
C CYS A 487 46.92 -5.60 -3.01
N LYS A 488 47.68 -6.17 -3.96
CA LYS A 488 47.41 -6.08 -5.40
C LYS A 488 46.12 -6.80 -5.79
N VAL A 489 45.97 -8.07 -5.41
CA VAL A 489 44.81 -8.89 -5.80
C VAL A 489 43.51 -8.37 -5.17
N SER A 490 43.52 -8.03 -3.87
CA SER A 490 42.32 -7.51 -3.20
C SER A 490 41.87 -6.20 -3.83
N SER A 491 42.79 -5.24 -4.03
CA SER A 491 42.51 -3.95 -4.66
C SER A 491 42.00 -4.12 -6.09
N TYR A 492 42.63 -5.00 -6.88
CA TYR A 492 42.19 -5.30 -8.23
C TYR A 492 40.73 -5.80 -8.26
N LEU A 493 40.37 -6.74 -7.39
CA LEU A 493 39.01 -7.27 -7.30
C LEU A 493 37.98 -6.21 -6.86
N VAL A 494 38.36 -5.24 -6.02
CA VAL A 494 37.48 -4.08 -5.71
C VAL A 494 37.14 -3.29 -6.96
N PHE A 495 38.14 -2.95 -7.79
CA PHE A 495 37.93 -2.19 -9.03
C PHE A 495 37.22 -3.00 -10.11
N VAL A 496 37.54 -4.29 -10.25
CA VAL A 496 36.81 -5.20 -11.17
C VAL A 496 35.34 -5.25 -10.79
N ASN A 497 35.01 -5.38 -9.50
CA ASN A 497 33.62 -5.36 -9.04
C ASN A 497 32.94 -4.01 -9.34
N MET A 498 33.59 -2.87 -9.06
CA MET A 498 33.04 -1.55 -9.38
C MET A 498 32.62 -1.47 -10.85
N TYR A 499 33.54 -1.77 -11.77
CA TYR A 499 33.28 -1.70 -13.21
C TYR A 499 32.31 -2.78 -13.69
N ALA A 500 32.47 -4.03 -13.28
CA ALA A 500 31.60 -5.13 -13.71
C ALA A 500 30.16 -4.90 -13.21
N SER A 501 29.98 -4.43 -11.98
CA SER A 501 28.67 -4.17 -11.40
C SER A 501 27.95 -3.01 -12.10
N VAL A 502 28.62 -1.88 -12.33
CA VAL A 502 28.01 -0.75 -13.04
C VAL A 502 27.69 -1.11 -14.50
N PHE A 503 28.59 -1.82 -15.18
CA PHE A 503 28.36 -2.25 -16.56
C PHE A 503 27.22 -3.27 -16.67
N CYS A 504 27.08 -4.18 -15.71
CA CYS A 504 25.93 -5.10 -15.66
C CYS A 504 24.61 -4.35 -15.46
N LEU A 505 24.57 -3.33 -14.60
CA LEU A 505 23.38 -2.48 -14.40
C LEU A 505 23.04 -1.63 -15.62
N THR A 506 24.05 -1.09 -16.31
CA THR A 506 23.87 -0.37 -17.59
C THR A 506 23.37 -1.32 -18.67
N GLY A 507 23.95 -2.51 -18.81
CA GLY A 507 23.51 -3.55 -19.75
C GLY A 507 22.07 -4.02 -19.48
N LEU A 508 21.71 -4.20 -18.21
CA LEU A 508 20.35 -4.51 -17.79
C LEU A 508 19.37 -3.38 -18.16
N SER A 509 19.74 -2.12 -17.90
CA SER A 509 18.92 -0.95 -18.25
C SER A 509 18.73 -0.80 -19.76
N PHE A 510 19.78 -1.08 -20.55
CA PHE A 510 19.74 -1.05 -22.00
C PHE A 510 18.91 -2.19 -22.60
N ASP A 511 19.03 -3.43 -22.09
CA ASP A 511 18.16 -4.55 -22.49
C ASP A 511 16.67 -4.23 -22.23
N ARG A 512 16.36 -3.53 -21.15
CA ARG A 512 14.98 -3.06 -20.89
C ARG A 512 14.54 -1.96 -21.83
N TYR A 513 15.41 -1.00 -22.13
CA TYR A 513 15.15 0.04 -23.13
C TYR A 513 14.79 -0.60 -24.47
N LEU A 514 15.61 -1.52 -24.98
CA LEU A 514 15.33 -2.25 -26.23
C LEU A 514 14.01 -3.02 -26.16
N ALA A 515 13.72 -3.66 -25.03
CA ALA A 515 12.48 -4.42 -24.84
C ALA A 515 11.21 -3.58 -24.82
N ILE A 516 11.29 -2.28 -24.55
CA ILE A 516 10.14 -1.39 -24.33
C ILE A 516 9.97 -0.38 -25.43
N VAL A 517 11.06 0.26 -25.82
CA VAL A 517 11.07 1.35 -26.79
C VAL A 517 11.22 0.83 -28.23
N ARG A 518 11.93 -0.30 -28.44
CA ARG A 518 12.19 -0.87 -29.78
C ARG A 518 11.94 -2.39 -29.89
N PRO A 519 10.71 -2.88 -29.60
CA PRO A 519 10.44 -4.30 -29.44
C PRO A 519 10.61 -5.15 -30.71
N LEU A 520 10.28 -4.63 -31.90
CA LEU A 520 10.30 -5.38 -33.17
C LEU A 520 11.64 -5.31 -33.90
N ALA A 521 12.36 -4.18 -33.80
CA ALA A 521 13.61 -3.94 -34.52
C ALA A 521 14.81 -4.72 -33.95
N THR A 522 14.73 -5.24 -32.72
CA THR A 522 15.92 -5.74 -31.98
C THR A 522 15.74 -7.12 -31.34
N ALA A 523 14.78 -7.93 -31.81
CA ALA A 523 14.52 -9.26 -31.27
C ALA A 523 15.76 -10.19 -31.30
N LYS A 524 16.58 -10.12 -32.36
CA LYS A 524 17.85 -10.87 -32.49
C LYS A 524 18.93 -10.40 -31.50
N LEU A 525 19.02 -9.08 -31.25
CA LEU A 525 20.00 -8.48 -30.34
C LEU A 525 19.72 -8.81 -28.86
N ARG A 526 18.49 -9.22 -28.56
CA ARG A 526 18.06 -9.69 -27.22
C ARG A 526 18.11 -11.21 -27.07
N SER A 527 18.81 -11.91 -27.98
CA SER A 527 19.04 -13.34 -27.88
C SER A 527 19.94 -13.68 -26.69
N ARG A 528 19.89 -14.94 -26.22
CA ARG A 528 20.76 -15.43 -25.13
C ARG A 528 22.24 -15.36 -25.51
N VAL A 529 22.57 -15.57 -26.78
CA VAL A 529 23.94 -15.51 -27.30
C VAL A 529 24.45 -14.07 -27.27
N SER A 530 23.66 -13.10 -27.74
CA SER A 530 24.00 -11.68 -27.66
C SER A 530 24.19 -11.21 -26.23
N GLY A 531 23.34 -11.67 -25.29
CA GLY A 531 23.50 -11.39 -23.86
C GLY A 531 24.81 -11.96 -23.28
N LEU A 532 25.19 -13.18 -23.66
CA LEU A 532 26.44 -13.81 -23.23
C LEU A 532 27.66 -13.05 -23.77
N VAL A 533 27.66 -12.76 -25.08
CA VAL A 533 28.74 -11.98 -25.73
C VAL A 533 28.89 -10.61 -25.09
N ALA A 534 27.77 -9.92 -24.83
CA ALA A 534 27.78 -8.64 -24.13
C ALA A 534 28.39 -8.76 -22.74
N THR A 535 27.99 -9.76 -21.94
CA THR A 535 28.58 -9.94 -20.60
C THR A 535 30.07 -10.23 -20.66
N VAL A 536 30.55 -11.09 -21.57
CA VAL A 536 31.98 -11.37 -21.73
C VAL A 536 32.76 -10.10 -22.09
N ALA A 537 32.25 -9.29 -23.01
CA ALA A 537 32.87 -8.02 -23.39
C ALA A 537 32.94 -7.03 -22.20
N LEU A 538 31.87 -6.94 -21.40
CA LEU A 538 31.84 -6.08 -20.22
C LEU A 538 32.81 -6.54 -19.13
N TRP A 539 32.98 -7.86 -18.93
CA TRP A 539 33.96 -8.40 -17.99
C TRP A 539 35.39 -8.13 -18.44
N LEU A 540 35.70 -8.32 -19.73
CA LEU A 540 37.02 -8.00 -20.29
C LEU A 540 37.33 -6.51 -20.13
N LEU A 541 36.35 -5.64 -20.39
CA LEU A 541 36.50 -4.20 -20.20
C LEU A 541 36.71 -3.83 -18.72
N ALA A 542 35.94 -4.42 -17.81
CA ALA A 542 36.11 -4.19 -16.37
C ALA A 542 37.49 -4.66 -15.87
N ALA A 543 37.94 -5.83 -16.33
CA ALA A 543 39.26 -6.37 -16.02
C ALA A 543 40.39 -5.47 -16.54
N LEU A 544 40.25 -4.94 -17.75
CA LEU A 544 41.19 -4.01 -18.37
C LEU A 544 41.27 -2.68 -17.61
N LEU A 545 40.12 -2.08 -17.30
CA LEU A 545 40.06 -0.79 -16.59
C LEU A 545 40.54 -0.89 -15.13
N ALA A 546 40.49 -2.08 -14.53
CA ALA A 546 41.00 -2.33 -13.19
C ALA A 546 42.52 -2.59 -13.14
N LEU A 547 43.19 -2.83 -14.28
CA LEU A 547 44.63 -3.17 -14.34
C LEU A 547 45.55 -2.20 -13.59
N PRO A 548 45.33 -0.86 -13.60
CA PRO A 548 46.19 0.05 -12.84
C PRO A 548 46.28 -0.32 -11.36
N ALA A 549 45.20 -0.82 -10.75
CA ALA A 549 45.23 -1.27 -9.35
C ALA A 549 46.06 -2.55 -9.14
N LEU A 550 46.21 -3.40 -10.15
CA LEU A 550 47.04 -4.61 -10.07
C LEU A 550 48.52 -4.29 -10.25
N VAL A 551 48.84 -3.34 -11.14
CA VAL A 551 50.22 -2.98 -11.47
C VAL A 551 50.80 -2.05 -10.40
N LEU A 552 50.08 -0.98 -10.05
CA LEU A 552 50.57 0.15 -9.25
C LEU A 552 50.42 -0.02 -7.74
N ARG A 553 49.58 -0.95 -7.24
CA ARG A 553 49.44 -1.12 -5.78
C ARG A 553 50.68 -1.76 -5.16
N ARG A 554 51.18 -1.20 -4.06
CA ARG A 554 52.29 -1.76 -3.29
C ARG A 554 51.97 -1.80 -1.80
N ALA A 555 52.54 -2.78 -1.10
CA ALA A 555 52.56 -2.82 0.36
C ALA A 555 53.97 -2.48 0.84
N ALA A 556 54.14 -1.29 1.40
CA ALA A 556 55.42 -0.82 1.94
C ALA A 556 55.20 0.19 3.07
N ALA A 557 56.24 0.45 3.85
CA ALA A 557 56.23 1.52 4.85
C ALA A 557 56.50 2.87 4.17
N LEU A 558 55.77 3.92 4.54
CA LEU A 558 56.02 5.29 4.08
C LEU A 558 56.87 6.04 5.12
N GLY A 559 57.87 6.79 4.65
CA GLY A 559 58.48 7.88 5.42
C GLY A 559 59.09 7.53 6.78
N GLY A 560 59.77 6.38 6.93
CA GLY A 560 60.45 6.02 8.19
C GLY A 560 59.55 5.44 9.29
N ASP A 561 58.25 5.29 9.01
CA ASP A 561 57.28 4.68 9.93
C ASP A 561 57.38 3.14 9.93
N THR A 562 56.97 2.47 11.02
CA THR A 562 56.94 0.99 11.09
C THR A 562 55.67 0.39 10.45
N LYS A 563 54.71 1.25 10.10
CA LYS A 563 53.40 0.87 9.58
C LYS A 563 53.42 0.62 8.08
N ILE A 564 53.26 -0.66 7.69
CA ILE A 564 53.06 -1.06 6.29
C ILE A 564 51.65 -0.67 5.85
N THR A 565 51.52 0.13 4.80
CA THR A 565 50.22 0.46 4.20
C THR A 565 50.12 -0.12 2.79
N CYS A 566 48.89 -0.34 2.32
CA CYS A 566 48.63 -0.68 0.93
C CYS A 566 48.28 0.64 0.22
N TYR A 567 49.14 1.12 -0.68
CA TYR A 567 48.98 2.41 -1.37
C TYR A 567 49.32 2.30 -2.87
N MET A 568 48.96 3.33 -3.65
CA MET A 568 49.29 3.41 -5.08
C MET A 568 50.70 3.97 -5.23
N ASP A 569 51.60 3.21 -5.83
CA ASP A 569 52.98 3.59 -6.10
C ASP A 569 53.12 3.93 -7.60
N TYR A 570 53.36 5.22 -7.88
CA TYR A 570 53.54 5.73 -9.24
C TYR A 570 55.01 5.79 -9.66
N GLY A 571 55.96 5.57 -8.73
CA GLY A 571 57.39 5.82 -8.95
C GLY A 571 58.04 4.91 -10.00
N ASP A 572 57.49 3.70 -10.21
CA ASP A 572 58.02 2.74 -11.19
C ASP A 572 57.59 3.06 -12.65
N LEU A 573 56.60 3.95 -12.86
CA LEU A 573 56.00 4.23 -14.18
C LEU A 573 55.93 5.73 -14.54
N ALA A 574 55.86 6.61 -13.54
CA ALA A 574 55.81 8.06 -13.75
C ALA A 574 57.24 8.62 -13.91
N ALA A 575 57.43 9.54 -14.85
CA ALA A 575 58.64 10.35 -14.88
C ALA A 575 58.68 11.25 -13.65
N GLN A 576 59.87 11.48 -13.09
CA GLN A 576 60.06 12.29 -11.89
C GLN A 576 59.36 13.66 -12.04
N GLY A 577 58.41 13.97 -11.14
CA GLY A 577 57.58 15.18 -11.21
C GLY A 577 56.24 15.04 -11.97
N THR A 578 55.87 13.87 -12.47
CA THR A 578 54.59 13.61 -13.17
C THR A 578 53.60 12.73 -12.38
N GLU A 579 53.93 12.36 -11.14
CA GLU A 579 53.14 11.45 -10.30
C GLU A 579 51.71 11.98 -10.05
N GLY A 580 51.57 13.27 -9.75
CA GLY A 580 50.26 13.90 -9.56
C GLY A 580 49.37 13.86 -10.82
N ALA A 581 49.96 13.89 -12.03
CA ALA A 581 49.21 13.79 -13.28
C ALA A 581 48.62 12.38 -13.48
N TRP A 582 49.32 11.33 -13.03
CA TRP A 582 48.82 9.95 -13.06
C TRP A 582 47.68 9.74 -12.05
N GLU A 583 47.82 10.28 -10.84
CA GLU A 583 46.78 10.23 -9.82
C GLU A 583 45.49 10.94 -10.28
N VAL A 584 45.62 12.16 -10.81
CA VAL A 584 44.50 12.92 -11.38
C VAL A 584 43.89 12.18 -12.58
N GLY A 585 44.70 11.69 -13.52
CA GLY A 585 44.22 11.02 -14.73
C GLY A 585 43.47 9.71 -14.45
N LEU A 586 44.02 8.87 -13.56
CA LEU A 586 43.35 7.64 -13.11
C LEU A 586 42.14 7.94 -12.23
N GLY A 587 42.20 9.01 -11.44
CA GLY A 587 41.09 9.52 -10.66
C GLY A 587 39.90 9.90 -11.52
N LEU A 588 40.10 10.82 -12.47
CA LEU A 588 39.07 11.29 -13.40
C LEU A 588 38.54 10.18 -14.29
N SER A 589 39.41 9.35 -14.87
CA SER A 589 38.98 8.25 -15.74
C SER A 589 38.12 7.24 -14.98
N SER A 590 38.48 6.89 -13.74
CA SER A 590 37.67 5.99 -12.92
C SER A 590 36.31 6.58 -12.53
N THR A 591 36.22 7.89 -12.27
CA THR A 591 34.94 8.56 -11.99
C THR A 591 34.09 8.69 -13.26
N ALA A 592 34.70 9.02 -14.40
CA ALA A 592 34.03 9.13 -15.68
C ALA A 592 33.46 7.78 -16.14
N LEU A 593 34.27 6.72 -16.12
CA LEU A 593 33.93 5.40 -16.65
C LEU A 593 33.24 4.50 -15.63
N GLY A 594 33.51 4.68 -14.34
CA GLY A 594 32.91 3.89 -13.25
C GLY A 594 31.58 4.45 -12.72
N PHE A 595 31.26 5.72 -13.01
CA PHE A 595 30.07 6.37 -12.47
C PHE A 595 29.36 7.27 -13.49
N VAL A 596 29.98 8.35 -13.95
CA VAL A 596 29.28 9.41 -14.72
C VAL A 596 28.70 8.90 -16.04
N ALA A 597 29.51 8.28 -16.90
CA ALA A 597 29.07 7.81 -18.21
C ALA A 597 28.04 6.67 -18.10
N PRO A 598 28.27 5.60 -17.30
CA PRO A 598 27.27 4.55 -17.11
C PRO A 598 25.95 5.08 -16.52
N PHE A 599 26.00 6.02 -15.57
CA PHE A 599 24.82 6.61 -14.95
C PHE A 599 24.03 7.48 -15.94
N ALA A 600 24.71 8.28 -16.77
CA ALA A 600 24.08 9.03 -17.85
C ALA A 600 23.38 8.11 -18.87
N VAL A 601 24.00 6.98 -19.25
CA VAL A 601 23.36 5.98 -20.11
C VAL A 601 22.12 5.37 -19.44
N MET A 602 22.18 5.06 -18.15
CA MET A 602 21.02 4.56 -17.41
C MET A 602 19.89 5.60 -17.36
N LEU A 603 20.19 6.86 -17.00
CA LEU A 603 19.19 7.94 -16.95
C LEU A 603 18.51 8.17 -18.30
N THR A 604 19.27 8.21 -19.39
CA THR A 604 18.71 8.36 -20.74
C THR A 604 17.81 7.18 -21.11
N CYS A 605 18.23 5.95 -20.84
CA CYS A 605 17.39 4.75 -21.03
C CYS A 605 16.07 4.86 -20.27
N TYR A 606 16.10 5.24 -18.99
CA TYR A 606 14.88 5.37 -18.17
C TYR A 606 13.99 6.52 -18.57
N PHE A 607 14.57 7.66 -19.00
CA PHE A 607 13.81 8.77 -19.53
C PHE A 607 12.96 8.35 -20.74
N PHE A 608 13.58 7.66 -21.72
CA PHE A 608 12.84 7.17 -22.89
C PHE A 608 11.83 6.08 -22.52
N ILE A 609 12.17 5.16 -21.62
CA ILE A 609 11.22 4.15 -21.10
C ILE A 609 10.01 4.83 -20.45
N ALA A 610 10.23 5.81 -19.58
CA ALA A 610 9.17 6.54 -18.88
C ALA A 610 8.27 7.29 -19.86
N ARG A 611 8.86 7.96 -20.86
CA ARG A 611 8.12 8.63 -21.94
C ARG A 611 7.23 7.66 -22.70
N THR A 612 7.78 6.53 -23.17
CA THR A 612 7.02 5.50 -23.91
C THR A 612 5.93 4.85 -23.04
N VAL A 613 6.19 4.62 -21.75
CA VAL A 613 5.20 4.08 -20.82
C VAL A 613 4.06 5.08 -20.59
N ALA A 614 4.38 6.36 -20.43
CA ALA A 614 3.39 7.42 -20.22
C ALA A 614 2.50 7.66 -21.46
N THR A 615 3.06 7.56 -22.67
CA THR A 615 2.34 7.83 -23.93
C THR A 615 1.54 6.64 -24.47
N HIS A 616 2.08 5.42 -24.42
CA HIS A 616 1.46 4.26 -25.09
C HIS A 616 0.58 3.36 -24.19
N PHE A 617 0.75 3.37 -22.87
CA PHE A 617 0.11 2.38 -21.99
C PHE A 617 -1.09 2.88 -21.17
N ARG A 618 -1.67 4.04 -21.50
CA ARG A 618 -2.93 4.52 -20.88
C ARG A 618 -4.18 3.72 -21.31
N ARG A 619 -4.09 2.80 -22.29
CA ARG A 619 -5.27 2.25 -22.99
C ARG A 619 -5.44 0.71 -22.98
N GLU A 620 -4.59 -0.08 -22.30
CA GLU A 620 -4.69 -1.57 -22.29
C GLU A 620 -5.03 -2.18 -20.91
N ARG A 621 -5.84 -3.27 -20.93
CA ARG A 621 -6.39 -3.98 -19.76
C ARG A 621 -5.32 -4.67 -18.87
N ALA A 622 -5.50 -4.41 -17.58
CA ALA A 622 -4.96 -4.91 -16.29
C ALA A 622 -3.98 -6.09 -16.09
N GLU A 623 -3.64 -6.99 -17.02
CA GLU A 623 -2.83 -8.20 -16.66
C GLU A 623 -1.36 -8.17 -17.13
N GLY A 624 -1.09 -7.73 -18.36
CA GLY A 624 0.28 -7.55 -18.89
C GLY A 624 1.09 -6.37 -18.29
N PRO A 625 0.48 -5.20 -18.02
CA PRO A 625 1.19 -4.02 -17.52
C PRO A 625 1.80 -4.19 -16.13
N ARG A 626 1.19 -5.00 -15.25
CA ARG A 626 1.62 -5.19 -13.85
C ARG A 626 2.98 -5.89 -13.73
N LYS A 627 3.22 -6.92 -14.56
CA LYS A 627 4.50 -7.65 -14.57
C LYS A 627 5.65 -6.80 -15.13
N ARG A 628 5.36 -5.93 -16.11
CA ARG A 628 6.33 -5.04 -16.76
C ARG A 628 6.65 -3.81 -15.90
N LYS A 629 5.64 -3.18 -15.30
CA LYS A 629 5.79 -2.10 -14.30
C LYS A 629 6.62 -2.57 -13.11
N ARG A 630 6.41 -3.81 -12.65
CA ARG A 630 7.16 -4.42 -11.56
C ARG A 630 8.65 -4.65 -11.86
N LEU A 631 8.98 -5.18 -13.04
CA LEU A 631 10.37 -5.35 -13.45
C LEU A 631 11.08 -4.00 -13.59
N LEU A 632 10.39 -2.98 -14.09
CA LEU A 632 10.90 -1.61 -14.12
C LEU A 632 11.13 -1.07 -12.70
N THR A 633 10.21 -1.28 -11.76
CA THR A 633 10.40 -0.88 -10.36
C THR A 633 11.65 -1.51 -9.75
N ILE A 634 11.90 -2.81 -9.97
CA ILE A 634 13.12 -3.47 -9.47
C ILE A 634 14.37 -2.75 -9.98
N ILE A 635 14.47 -2.53 -11.30
CA ILE A 635 15.71 -2.03 -11.90
C ILE A 635 15.89 -0.53 -11.62
N THR A 636 14.82 0.26 -11.55
CA THR A 636 14.88 1.66 -11.08
C THR A 636 15.39 1.73 -9.63
N VAL A 637 14.96 0.83 -8.76
CA VAL A 637 15.45 0.77 -7.38
C VAL A 637 16.92 0.33 -7.32
N LEU A 638 17.35 -0.62 -8.15
CA LEU A 638 18.78 -1.00 -8.26
C LEU A 638 19.65 0.18 -8.72
N VAL A 639 19.19 0.95 -9.71
CA VAL A 639 19.90 2.12 -10.24
C VAL A 639 19.99 3.23 -9.18
N ALA A 640 18.91 3.45 -8.43
CA ALA A 640 18.89 4.40 -7.32
C ALA A 640 19.81 3.96 -6.17
N ALA A 641 19.81 2.66 -5.83
CA ALA A 641 20.70 2.10 -4.82
C ALA A 641 22.17 2.24 -5.22
N PHE A 642 22.51 1.90 -6.47
CA PHE A 642 23.85 2.11 -7.01
C PHE A 642 24.26 3.59 -6.94
N GLY A 643 23.39 4.49 -7.42
CA GLY A 643 23.63 5.94 -7.36
C GLY A 643 23.85 6.43 -5.94
N GLY A 644 23.00 6.06 -5.00
CA GLY A 644 23.11 6.46 -3.59
C GLY A 644 24.34 5.89 -2.89
N CYS A 645 24.77 4.67 -3.23
CA CYS A 645 25.92 4.03 -2.61
C CYS A 645 27.26 4.55 -3.17
N TRP A 646 27.35 4.79 -4.48
CA TRP A 646 28.60 5.15 -5.15
C TRP A 646 28.84 6.65 -5.29
N LEU A 647 27.78 7.47 -5.31
CA LEU A 647 27.91 8.93 -5.44
C LEU A 647 28.79 9.57 -4.35
N PRO A 648 28.66 9.23 -3.05
CA PRO A 648 29.49 9.85 -2.02
C PRO A 648 30.99 9.59 -2.22
N PHE A 649 31.35 8.36 -2.61
CA PHE A 649 32.74 7.97 -2.88
C PHE A 649 33.32 8.75 -4.07
N HIS A 650 32.62 8.79 -5.19
CA HIS A 650 33.08 9.53 -6.37
C HIS A 650 33.11 11.05 -6.14
N LEU A 651 32.22 11.58 -5.31
CA LEU A 651 32.22 13.00 -4.95
C LEU A 651 33.48 13.35 -4.15
N VAL A 652 33.77 12.62 -3.06
CA VAL A 652 34.98 12.84 -2.25
C VAL A 652 36.24 12.68 -3.09
N LYS A 653 36.31 11.63 -3.92
CA LYS A 653 37.42 11.42 -4.84
C LYS A 653 37.60 12.56 -5.86
N THR A 654 36.51 13.11 -6.37
CA THR A 654 36.58 14.25 -7.32
C THR A 654 37.03 15.53 -6.61
N LEU A 655 36.64 15.73 -5.35
CA LEU A 655 37.10 16.86 -4.55
C LEU A 655 38.61 16.81 -4.29
N TYR A 656 39.17 15.62 -4.03
CA TYR A 656 40.64 15.42 -3.99
C TYR A 656 41.31 15.84 -5.30
N VAL A 657 40.82 15.30 -6.43
CA VAL A 657 41.36 15.65 -7.75
C VAL A 657 41.27 17.14 -8.08
N LEU A 658 40.18 17.82 -7.70
CA LEU A 658 40.02 19.26 -7.92
C LEU A 658 40.95 20.10 -7.03
N MET A 659 41.32 19.59 -5.86
CA MET A 659 42.31 20.19 -4.98
C MET A 659 43.72 19.98 -5.57
N ASP A 660 44.03 18.80 -6.11
CA ASP A 660 45.31 18.52 -6.79
C ASP A 660 45.50 19.32 -8.09
N LEU A 661 44.40 19.70 -8.75
CA LEU A 661 44.38 20.59 -9.92
C LEU A 661 44.39 22.09 -9.56
N GLU A 662 44.52 22.44 -8.29
CA GLU A 662 44.51 23.82 -7.77
C GLU A 662 43.22 24.61 -8.07
N VAL A 663 42.13 23.92 -8.42
CA VAL A 663 40.80 24.52 -8.67
C VAL A 663 40.11 24.85 -7.35
N LEU A 664 40.32 24.02 -6.32
CA LEU A 664 39.86 24.25 -4.95
C LEU A 664 41.03 24.66 -4.06
N PRO A 665 40.85 25.66 -3.17
CA PRO A 665 41.91 26.09 -2.27
C PRO A 665 42.26 24.98 -1.27
N TRP A 666 43.54 24.59 -1.24
CA TRP A 666 44.05 23.65 -0.26
C TRP A 666 44.00 24.28 1.14
N SER A 667 43.41 23.56 2.10
CA SER A 667 43.43 23.93 3.52
C SER A 667 43.44 22.67 4.38
N CYS A 668 44.20 22.67 5.47
CA CYS A 668 44.25 21.51 6.38
C CYS A 668 42.86 21.11 6.90
N ALA A 669 41.97 22.07 7.17
CA ALA A 669 40.61 21.76 7.60
C ALA A 669 39.81 20.96 6.55
N LEU A 670 39.89 21.34 5.27
CA LEU A 670 39.21 20.63 4.18
C LEU A 670 39.85 19.26 3.93
N HIS A 671 41.18 19.19 3.92
CA HIS A 671 41.91 17.95 3.70
C HIS A 671 41.62 16.92 4.81
N THR A 672 41.67 17.34 6.09
CA THR A 672 41.31 16.50 7.24
C THR A 672 39.85 16.08 7.21
N PHE A 673 38.93 16.96 6.82
CA PHE A 673 37.52 16.60 6.67
C PHE A 673 37.33 15.51 5.60
N LEU A 674 37.91 15.69 4.40
CA LEU A 674 37.82 14.71 3.32
C LEU A 674 38.48 13.38 3.69
N ASN A 675 39.61 13.41 4.41
CA ASN A 675 40.35 12.22 4.82
C ASN A 675 39.53 11.40 5.83
N ASN A 676 38.84 12.06 6.75
CA ASN A 676 37.94 11.40 7.69
C ASN A 676 36.66 10.89 7.02
N LEU A 677 36.15 11.59 6.00
CA LEU A 677 34.93 11.22 5.30
C LEU A 677 35.12 10.05 4.32
N HIS A 678 36.29 9.98 3.67
CA HIS A 678 36.59 9.02 2.61
C HIS A 678 36.32 7.54 3.02
N PRO A 679 36.80 7.02 4.17
CA PRO A 679 36.54 5.64 4.59
C PRO A 679 35.05 5.31 4.77
N TYR A 680 34.24 6.26 5.25
CA TYR A 680 32.79 6.08 5.38
C TYR A 680 32.10 6.05 4.01
N CYS A 681 32.50 6.93 3.09
CA CYS A 681 32.01 6.90 1.71
C CYS A 681 32.39 5.60 1.00
N THR A 682 33.59 5.07 1.24
CA THR A 682 34.01 3.73 0.76
C THR A 682 33.14 2.63 1.37
N GLY A 683 32.84 2.69 2.67
CA GLY A 683 31.94 1.75 3.33
C GLY A 683 30.52 1.74 2.74
N ILE A 684 29.97 2.93 2.46
CA ILE A 684 28.67 3.07 1.79
C ILE A 684 28.71 2.48 0.38
N ALA A 685 29.79 2.69 -0.37
CA ALA A 685 29.97 2.06 -1.69
C ALA A 685 30.00 0.53 -1.60
N TYR A 686 30.64 -0.04 -0.57
CA TYR A 686 30.72 -1.49 -0.37
C TYR A 686 29.38 -2.13 -0.01
N ILE A 687 28.52 -1.41 0.72
CA ILE A 687 27.15 -1.87 1.05
C ILE A 687 26.33 -2.19 -0.22
N ASN A 688 26.62 -1.54 -1.35
CA ASN A 688 25.97 -1.82 -2.63
C ASN A 688 25.98 -3.32 -2.98
N SER A 689 27.08 -4.02 -2.69
CA SER A 689 27.25 -5.44 -3.04
C SER A 689 26.40 -6.39 -2.19
N CYS A 690 25.91 -5.98 -1.01
CA CYS A 690 24.98 -6.80 -0.21
C CYS A 690 23.51 -6.34 -0.30
N LEU A 691 23.22 -5.14 -0.82
CA LEU A 691 21.86 -4.64 -1.00
C LEU A 691 21.08 -5.35 -2.11
N ASN A 692 21.75 -5.77 -3.20
CA ASN A 692 21.11 -6.35 -4.38
C ASN A 692 20.17 -7.54 -4.05
N PRO A 693 20.57 -8.56 -3.27
CA PRO A 693 19.70 -9.66 -2.83
C PRO A 693 18.45 -9.24 -2.05
N PHE A 694 18.56 -8.24 -1.18
CA PHE A 694 17.41 -7.71 -0.44
C PHE A 694 16.41 -7.05 -1.40
N LEU A 695 16.91 -6.24 -2.32
CA LEU A 695 16.08 -5.58 -3.34
C LEU A 695 15.34 -6.63 -4.20
N TYR A 696 15.98 -7.75 -4.53
CA TYR A 696 15.29 -8.87 -5.19
C TYR A 696 14.24 -9.53 -4.29
N ALA A 697 14.49 -9.73 -3.00
CA ALA A 697 13.53 -10.32 -2.06
C ALA A 697 12.25 -9.48 -1.87
N PHE A 698 12.39 -8.16 -1.82
CA PHE A 698 11.27 -7.24 -1.68
C PHE A 698 10.48 -7.07 -2.98
N PHE A 699 11.18 -6.94 -4.11
CA PHE A 699 10.55 -6.52 -5.36
C PHE A 699 10.35 -7.66 -6.39
N ASP A 700 11.14 -8.76 -6.37
CA ASP A 700 10.99 -9.95 -7.23
C ASP A 700 10.21 -11.10 -6.51
N PRO A 701 8.96 -11.40 -6.91
CA PRO A 701 8.15 -12.42 -6.27
C PRO A 701 8.67 -13.82 -6.60
N ARG A 702 9.31 -14.03 -7.76
CA ARG A 702 9.86 -15.34 -8.13
C ARG A 702 11.02 -15.68 -7.23
N PHE A 703 11.89 -14.70 -6.98
CA PHE A 703 12.97 -14.82 -6.01
C PHE A 703 12.39 -15.10 -4.61
N ARG A 704 11.40 -14.33 -4.17
CA ARG A 704 10.72 -14.54 -2.88
C ARG A 704 10.06 -15.91 -2.75
N HIS A 705 9.39 -16.41 -3.78
CA HIS A 705 8.78 -17.75 -3.78
C HIS A 705 9.84 -18.86 -3.79
N ALA A 706 10.95 -18.67 -4.50
CA ALA A 706 12.07 -19.62 -4.49
C ALA A 706 12.76 -19.66 -3.11
N CYS A 707 12.94 -18.50 -2.46
CA CYS A 707 13.45 -18.39 -1.10
C CYS A 707 12.49 -19.01 -0.08
N ALA A 708 11.18 -18.74 -0.20
CA ALA A 708 10.17 -19.33 0.67
C ALA A 708 10.08 -20.86 0.49
N ALA A 709 10.27 -21.37 -0.73
CA ALA A 709 10.30 -22.81 -0.98
C ALA A 709 11.54 -23.51 -0.35
N LEU A 710 12.68 -22.81 -0.28
CA LEU A 710 13.88 -23.24 0.44
C LEU A 710 13.69 -23.24 1.96
N LEU A 711 13.21 -22.12 2.50
CA LEU A 711 13.04 -21.93 3.94
C LEU A 711 11.92 -22.79 4.53
N CYS A 712 10.95 -23.22 3.71
CA CYS A 712 9.81 -24.02 4.16
C CYS A 712 9.87 -25.51 3.78
N CYS A 713 11.00 -26.05 3.29
CA CYS A 713 11.19 -27.48 2.98
C CYS A 713 9.97 -28.17 2.31
N ARG A 714 9.29 -27.53 1.36
CA ARG A 714 8.18 -28.15 0.63
C ARG A 714 8.66 -28.67 -0.72
N THR A 715 8.56 -29.97 -0.92
CA THR A 715 8.70 -30.62 -2.24
C THR A 715 7.71 -29.98 -3.23
N PRO A 716 8.14 -29.63 -4.46
CA PRO A 716 7.22 -29.08 -5.45
C PRO A 716 6.33 -30.20 -5.99
N GLY A 717 5.05 -30.20 -5.59
CA GLY A 717 4.02 -30.97 -6.28
C GLY A 717 3.88 -30.50 -7.74
N PRO A 718 3.47 -31.38 -8.66
CA PRO A 718 3.33 -31.03 -10.08
C PRO A 718 2.33 -29.88 -10.22
N GLY A 719 2.73 -28.83 -10.93
CA GLY A 719 1.92 -27.63 -11.12
C GLY A 719 0.63 -27.92 -11.90
N PRO A 720 -0.42 -27.12 -11.70
CA PRO A 720 -1.67 -27.32 -12.41
C PRO A 720 -1.45 -27.03 -13.90
N GLU A 721 -1.64 -28.06 -14.73
CA GLU A 721 -1.89 -27.87 -16.15
C GLU A 721 -3.08 -26.93 -16.31
N ARG A 722 -2.90 -25.88 -17.10
CA ARG A 722 -4.00 -25.04 -17.56
C ARG A 722 -4.83 -25.86 -18.55
N SER A 723 -5.81 -26.59 -18.06
CA SER A 723 -6.92 -27.05 -18.86
C SER A 723 -7.76 -25.82 -19.25
N ALA A 724 -7.63 -25.40 -20.51
CA ALA A 724 -8.54 -24.44 -21.12
C ALA A 724 -9.89 -25.14 -21.32
N SER A 725 -10.84 -24.91 -20.42
CA SER A 725 -12.24 -25.30 -20.64
C SER A 725 -12.91 -24.23 -21.50
N TYR A 726 -13.03 -24.53 -22.79
CA TYR A 726 -13.93 -23.86 -23.72
C TYR A 726 -15.37 -24.20 -23.31
N SER A 727 -16.14 -23.24 -22.79
CA SER A 727 -17.59 -23.40 -22.63
C SER A 727 -18.30 -22.92 -23.90
N SER A 728 -18.58 -23.84 -24.81
CA SER A 728 -19.67 -23.71 -25.78
C SER A 728 -20.88 -24.44 -25.20
N GLY A 729 -21.98 -23.71 -24.98
CA GLY A 729 -23.27 -24.33 -24.70
C GLY A 729 -23.86 -24.92 -25.97
N HIS A 730 -24.32 -26.16 -25.93
CA HIS A 730 -25.52 -26.64 -26.61
C HIS A 730 -25.94 -28.02 -26.09
N SER A 731 -27.22 -28.29 -26.26
CA SER A 731 -28.11 -29.23 -25.58
C SER A 731 -28.27 -30.61 -26.28
N HIS A 732 -28.49 -31.65 -25.46
CA HIS A 732 -29.15 -32.97 -25.74
C HIS A 732 -28.38 -34.08 -26.52
N PRO A 733 -28.80 -35.38 -26.44
CA PRO A 733 -28.62 -36.37 -25.36
C PRO A 733 -27.89 -37.66 -25.88
N PRO A 734 -27.74 -38.78 -25.12
CA PRO A 734 -26.60 -39.70 -25.27
C PRO A 734 -26.83 -40.90 -26.22
N GLY A 735 -25.76 -41.38 -26.86
CA GLY A 735 -25.75 -42.66 -27.56
C GLY A 735 -24.37 -43.12 -28.07
N GLY A 736 -23.91 -44.28 -27.57
CA GLY A 736 -23.34 -45.36 -28.40
C GLY A 736 -21.91 -45.30 -28.97
N LYS A 737 -20.99 -46.04 -28.31
CA LYS A 737 -19.94 -46.95 -28.84
C LYS A 737 -19.20 -46.65 -30.17
N GLY A 738 -17.86 -46.70 -30.10
CA GLY A 738 -17.05 -47.49 -31.04
C GLY A 738 -15.82 -46.84 -31.70
N GLY A 739 -14.62 -47.29 -31.28
CA GLY A 739 -13.50 -47.71 -32.15
C GLY A 739 -12.62 -46.66 -32.88
N PRO A 740 -11.34 -46.97 -33.21
CA PRO A 740 -10.27 -45.97 -33.39
C PRO A 740 -9.68 -45.90 -34.82
N GLY A 741 -8.98 -44.80 -35.13
CA GLY A 741 -7.94 -44.76 -36.19
C GLY A 741 -8.00 -43.54 -37.14
N PRO A 742 -6.94 -43.30 -37.93
CA PRO A 742 -5.93 -42.28 -37.57
C PRO A 742 -5.61 -41.26 -38.69
N GLY A 743 -4.87 -40.20 -38.32
CA GLY A 743 -3.79 -39.63 -39.13
C GLY A 743 -4.16 -38.58 -40.20
N GLY A 744 -3.56 -37.40 -40.09
CA GLY A 744 -3.50 -36.44 -41.19
C GLY A 744 -3.06 -35.04 -40.77
N LYS A 745 -1.75 -34.76 -40.85
CA LYS A 745 -1.17 -33.41 -40.81
C LYS A 745 -1.50 -32.67 -42.12
N LEU A 746 -1.92 -31.41 -42.05
CA LEU A 746 -1.70 -30.44 -43.12
C LEU A 746 -1.43 -29.03 -42.55
N ASP A 747 -0.47 -28.36 -43.16
CA ASP A 747 0.14 -27.06 -42.82
C ASP A 747 -0.71 -25.84 -43.25
N PRO A 748 -0.37 -24.62 -42.78
CA PRO A 748 -1.26 -23.46 -42.75
C PRO A 748 -1.06 -22.51 -43.95
N ALA A 749 -2.12 -22.24 -44.70
CA ALA A 749 -2.15 -21.11 -45.63
C ALA A 749 -3.59 -20.74 -46.03
N THR A 750 -4.29 -19.96 -45.21
CA THR A 750 -5.33 -18.98 -45.63
C THR A 750 -5.92 -18.31 -44.39
N GLN A 751 -5.42 -17.13 -44.03
CA GLN A 751 -6.05 -16.29 -43.01
C GLN A 751 -5.92 -14.82 -43.43
N GLU A 752 -6.73 -14.40 -44.39
CA GLU A 752 -6.99 -12.99 -44.66
C GLU A 752 -8.31 -12.87 -45.41
N THR A 753 -9.38 -12.59 -44.67
CA THR A 753 -10.56 -11.76 -45.05
C THR A 753 -11.71 -12.08 -44.09
N LEU A 754 -12.12 -11.08 -43.29
CA LEU A 754 -13.50 -10.82 -42.84
C LEU A 754 -13.48 -9.98 -41.55
N PHE A 755 -13.37 -8.66 -41.73
CA PHE A 755 -13.94 -7.68 -40.80
C PHE A 755 -14.68 -6.64 -41.65
N ARG A 756 -15.97 -6.91 -41.88
CA ARG A 756 -17.02 -5.93 -42.20
C ARG A 756 -18.38 -6.60 -42.12
N SER A 757 -19.03 -6.45 -40.96
CA SER A 757 -20.47 -6.18 -40.79
C SER A 757 -20.68 -5.75 -39.35
#